data_AF-A0A182NJC0-F1
#
_entry.id   AF-A0A182NJC0-F1
#
_cell.length_a   1.000
_cell.length_b   1.000
_cell.length_c   1.000
_cell.angle_alpha   90.00
_cell.angle_beta   90.00
_cell.angle_gamma   90.00
#
_symmetry.space_group_name_H-M   'P 1'
#
loop_
_entity.id
_entity.type
_entity.pdbx_description
1 polymer ?
#
loop_
_entity_poly.entity_id
_entity_poly.type
_entity_poly.pdbx_seq_one_letter_code
_entity_poly.pdbx_strand_id
1 'polypeptide(L)'
;MELFLLLTLQVVLCSVHPATGESHHALPPLYELDDWAKCDIAPERDWYCMVRVIVNDQDASDRTETNDLKHFRRTLLDRGVCLTALARASDAAPDTITNRTLPPRWNKSDRYIMSELMPNSMLAGVTTELAVSDVINRRLASRHRGLTAYTEIEYCLKHDPQRQFEMALGVSLAVALVLGAVLVFNARRWILEEFVSVRESTPGKQFLLFDLYKSFGLVGVVLAHSTLFGAFLMPIANVELLEQVIAHPNVKVWRLVCPFLMLVFFTMSAMLLTVKLLQAPSTSRPSFGAIIANRVIRLQPLNLATIGFCALAYDRFIGGPLGPRQLMVEQGLCRSRWWMNALFISNFNMHQPCLPHSWYISADFQLFVLITLVLMAVMRWPKIAAPMVAFCIASSFMGPFLTVLWTDIDPVGPSNLHEMRFFLLDSQFMAQLYTPFYNNLCWSVGGMLAGIVYDRFQRCDSIAKERLLKWITFSTGIFCAMLLLSIYATIAASEENSPYDRWWIAMCYSTYKLSAAAFFSAVMLRILLTERDFYGSSMVRMGARLYYCVYLIHLPIFRIVFGNETAVVEATPTLLVSNDYDLMPPLFHYQNMTECFAKHPGSRYCVVKLVIKPTPHSEVWDAVVKYSKHASFHEHSLLDRGLCVDACVALVDSLDPAAAATFYTERVTVTPYRLLTIPSENDLPQQQARYGRTLNICANYYLWQRYNLSGYSELERCVTADSHLPALDVYHVLFLLVVVLLFGAVGTATYYDWQTVPSNNNNEANHYTPKQRGALWMEFSLKRSWTQLTVVPRSSTQRDFAFVEIFRMLSVFIILAIHVSMCFTAGPTANMRPLEEFFGLRLSLMSVSVFPFQVHTFFTISGAMLAVHFLDHVASKPGGRRVGWAFLWKGSVMRYLRIFPVLFVVWLYQVSWLDWFSRGPGDYRYFGLEKDNCRTNGWLNFLFLNNYFKYGNMCMQQTWHLAADFQFFLVELAFLILIVRHPRTLWPLVVASTVFSFVTPIVNLYHHKLPGVILANFKSVYVY
;
A
#
# COMPACT_ATOMS: atom_id res chain seq x y z
N MET A 1 -5.31 -16.30 -19.98
CA MET A 1 -5.08 -14.85 -20.11
C MET A 1 -3.96 -14.42 -19.17
N GLU A 2 -4.02 -14.70 -17.86
CA GLU A 2 -2.88 -14.39 -16.95
C GLU A 2 -1.54 -15.00 -17.40
N LEU A 3 -1.50 -16.25 -17.86
CA LEU A 3 -0.26 -16.85 -18.38
C LEU A 3 0.31 -16.08 -19.58
N PHE A 4 -0.55 -15.46 -20.38
CA PHE A 4 -0.14 -14.60 -21.50
C PHE A 4 0.35 -13.24 -20.98
N LEU A 5 -0.26 -12.67 -19.93
CA LEU A 5 0.26 -11.47 -19.26
C LEU A 5 1.63 -11.71 -18.61
N LEU A 6 1.82 -12.84 -17.93
CA LEU A 6 3.09 -13.23 -17.31
C LEU A 6 4.17 -13.57 -18.35
N LEU A 7 3.81 -14.28 -19.43
CA LEU A 7 4.72 -14.48 -20.56
C LEU A 7 5.04 -13.17 -21.26
N THR A 8 4.10 -12.23 -21.44
CA THR A 8 4.45 -10.89 -21.93
C THR A 8 5.33 -10.17 -20.93
N LEU A 9 5.09 -10.24 -19.62
CA LEU A 9 5.94 -9.60 -18.60
C LEU A 9 7.39 -10.10 -18.68
N GLN A 10 7.61 -11.40 -18.93
CA GLN A 10 8.94 -12.00 -19.09
C GLN A 10 9.56 -11.80 -20.48
N VAL A 11 8.81 -11.96 -21.56
CA VAL A 11 9.28 -11.62 -22.92
C VAL A 11 9.68 -10.15 -22.97
N VAL A 12 8.97 -9.31 -22.24
CA VAL A 12 9.32 -7.92 -21.99
C VAL A 12 10.61 -7.82 -21.20
N LEU A 13 10.74 -8.42 -20.00
CA LEU A 13 12.00 -8.45 -19.22
C LEU A 13 13.25 -8.74 -20.07
N CYS A 14 13.11 -9.43 -21.22
CA CYS A 14 14.18 -9.77 -22.14
C CYS A 14 14.25 -9.01 -23.49
N SER A 15 13.50 -7.90 -23.74
CA SER A 15 13.43 -7.28 -25.08
C SER A 15 13.60 -5.75 -25.21
N VAL A 16 14.36 -5.12 -24.30
CA VAL A 16 15.10 -3.86 -24.60
C VAL A 16 16.59 -4.14 -24.46
N HIS A 17 17.41 -3.26 -25.05
CA HIS A 17 18.87 -3.32 -25.01
C HIS A 17 19.46 -2.11 -24.26
N PRO A 18 20.69 -2.24 -23.72
CA PRO A 18 21.32 -1.20 -22.90
C PRO A 18 22.21 -0.21 -23.70
N ALA A 19 22.19 1.10 -23.40
CA ALA A 19 23.06 2.16 -23.99
C ALA A 19 23.71 3.25 -23.04
N THR A 20 24.83 2.93 -22.33
CA THR A 20 26.08 3.59 -21.72
C THR A 20 26.08 5.08 -21.22
N GLY A 21 26.25 5.57 -19.95
CA GLY A 21 25.84 6.99 -19.56
C GLY A 21 26.32 7.95 -18.42
N GLU A 22 25.79 9.20 -18.47
CA GLU A 22 26.29 10.49 -17.88
C GLU A 22 25.45 11.34 -16.89
N SER A 23 26.15 11.81 -15.85
CA SER A 23 26.01 13.13 -15.19
C SER A 23 24.72 13.57 -14.46
N HIS A 24 24.55 13.21 -13.17
CA HIS A 24 23.54 13.79 -12.24
C HIS A 24 23.92 13.82 -10.72
N HIS A 25 25.19 14.10 -10.38
CA HIS A 25 25.82 14.28 -9.04
C HIS A 25 25.98 15.72 -8.35
N ALA A 26 25.03 16.69 -8.30
CA ALA A 26 25.28 18.10 -7.78
C ALA A 26 24.96 18.47 -6.35
N LEU A 27 23.66 18.47 -6.05
CA LEU A 27 23.07 18.98 -4.82
C LEU A 27 23.39 17.92 -3.74
N PRO A 28 22.58 17.68 -2.72
CA PRO A 28 22.92 16.58 -1.79
C PRO A 28 22.64 15.14 -2.40
N PRO A 29 22.44 13.93 -1.80
CA PRO A 29 21.62 12.82 -2.43
C PRO A 29 20.28 12.45 -1.70
N LEU A 30 19.01 12.69 -2.18
CA LEU A 30 17.81 12.82 -1.26
C LEU A 30 17.74 11.71 -0.22
N TYR A 31 18.25 10.51 -0.48
CA TYR A 31 18.50 9.51 0.53
C TYR A 31 19.98 8.98 0.62
N GLU A 32 20.74 8.57 1.70
CA GLU A 32 21.11 8.77 3.17
C GLU A 32 20.42 8.46 4.57
N LEU A 33 20.87 7.46 5.36
CA LEU A 33 20.77 7.41 6.85
C LEU A 33 22.05 6.87 7.54
N ASP A 34 22.33 7.18 8.82
CA ASP A 34 23.35 6.59 9.71
C ASP A 34 22.82 5.30 10.39
N ASP A 35 23.71 4.41 10.85
CA ASP A 35 23.42 2.97 10.88
C ASP A 35 22.73 2.44 12.13
N TRP A 36 21.43 2.21 11.97
CA TRP A 36 20.63 1.37 12.85
C TRP A 36 21.32 0.10 13.31
N ALA A 37 21.90 -0.66 12.38
CA ALA A 37 22.53 -1.94 12.68
C ALA A 37 23.83 -1.74 13.47
N LYS A 38 24.06 -0.54 14.01
CA LYS A 38 25.30 -0.06 14.57
C LYS A 38 25.13 1.29 15.34
N CYS A 39 23.96 1.62 15.91
CA CYS A 39 23.80 2.72 16.87
C CYS A 39 23.13 2.15 18.15
N ASP A 40 23.78 2.25 19.32
CA ASP A 40 23.45 1.45 20.54
C ASP A 40 22.52 2.25 21.47
N ILE A 41 21.23 2.25 21.15
CA ILE A 41 20.33 3.29 21.65
C ILE A 41 19.97 3.03 23.11
N ALA A 42 20.33 3.92 24.02
CA ALA A 42 19.82 3.81 25.38
C ALA A 42 19.50 5.19 25.93
N PRO A 43 18.67 5.29 26.98
CA PRO A 43 18.41 6.57 27.63
C PRO A 43 19.71 7.26 28.06
N GLU A 44 20.69 6.45 28.44
CA GLU A 44 22.02 6.82 28.95
C GLU A 44 23.15 6.73 27.90
N ARG A 45 22.93 6.05 26.77
CA ARG A 45 23.90 5.92 25.67
C ARG A 45 23.42 6.78 24.49
N ASP A 46 23.53 6.22 23.29
CA ASP A 46 23.17 6.90 22.07
C ASP A 46 21.66 7.12 22.06
N TRP A 47 21.21 8.26 21.58
CA TRP A 47 19.86 8.41 21.10
C TRP A 47 19.92 8.23 19.61
N TYR A 48 19.05 7.37 19.10
CA TYR A 48 18.66 7.59 17.74
C TYR A 48 17.91 9.01 17.88
N CYS A 49 18.35 10.18 17.32
CA CYS A 49 17.56 11.44 17.00
C CYS A 49 17.24 11.99 15.45
N MET A 50 16.30 11.57 14.42
CA MET A 50 14.75 11.75 13.71
C MET A 50 13.99 14.53 12.81
N VAL A 51 14.43 15.19 11.69
CA VAL A 51 14.71 16.56 11.46
C VAL A 51 14.23 16.73 10.05
N ARG A 52 13.06 17.28 9.85
CA ARG A 52 12.72 17.72 8.52
C ARG A 52 13.66 18.88 8.20
N VAL A 53 14.44 18.79 7.12
CA VAL A 53 15.26 19.92 6.65
C VAL A 53 14.69 20.58 5.43
N ILE A 54 14.48 21.86 5.61
CA ILE A 54 14.26 22.79 4.51
C ILE A 54 15.64 23.31 4.12
N VAL A 55 16.12 22.90 2.94
CA VAL A 55 17.35 23.45 2.37
C VAL A 55 17.03 24.83 1.83
N ASN A 56 17.77 25.82 2.31
CA ASN A 56 17.72 27.18 1.81
C ASN A 56 19.08 27.52 1.17
N ASP A 57 19.03 27.77 -0.14
CA ASP A 57 20.12 28.28 -0.96
C ASP A 57 20.06 29.82 -0.91
N GLN A 58 21.20 30.48 -0.71
CA GLN A 58 21.28 31.94 -0.66
C GLN A 58 21.54 32.59 -2.03
N ASP A 59 22.06 31.85 -3.01
CA ASP A 59 22.48 32.36 -4.33
C ASP A 59 21.49 32.00 -5.46
N ALA A 60 20.62 31.00 -5.27
CA ALA A 60 19.65 30.59 -6.29
C ALA A 60 18.35 31.44 -6.32
N SER A 61 18.18 32.22 -7.40
CA SER A 61 16.90 32.82 -7.81
C SER A 61 16.10 31.94 -8.78
N ASP A 62 16.76 31.32 -9.77
CA ASP A 62 16.10 30.70 -10.94
C ASP A 62 16.38 29.21 -11.16
N ARG A 63 17.32 28.59 -10.42
CA ARG A 63 17.75 27.19 -10.70
C ARG A 63 16.92 26.10 -10.02
N THR A 64 15.93 26.46 -9.21
CA THR A 64 15.05 25.51 -8.51
C THR A 64 13.60 25.75 -8.90
N GLU A 65 13.18 25.21 -10.04
CA GLU A 65 11.77 25.24 -10.43
C GLU A 65 10.93 24.47 -9.40
N THR A 66 10.16 25.22 -8.61
CA THR A 66 9.72 24.77 -7.26
C THR A 66 8.50 23.85 -7.28
N ASN A 67 7.88 23.68 -8.44
CA ASN A 67 6.84 22.71 -8.76
C ASN A 67 7.06 22.25 -10.22
N ASP A 68 8.19 21.57 -10.48
CA ASP A 68 8.14 20.47 -11.44
C ASP A 68 7.46 19.25 -10.77
N LEU A 69 7.26 18.23 -11.58
CA LEU A 69 6.05 17.46 -11.70
C LEU A 69 6.46 16.01 -11.85
N LYS A 70 7.34 15.78 -12.83
CA LYS A 70 7.88 14.47 -13.17
C LYS A 70 8.88 14.00 -12.11
N HIS A 71 9.25 14.87 -11.17
CA HIS A 71 10.36 14.69 -10.22
C HIS A 71 10.00 15.19 -8.80
N PHE A 72 10.46 14.50 -7.74
CA PHE A 72 10.18 14.92 -6.35
C PHE A 72 10.90 16.22 -5.99
N ARG A 73 10.24 17.11 -5.22
CA ARG A 73 10.77 18.43 -4.82
C ARG A 73 12.19 18.31 -4.23
N ARG A 74 13.12 19.02 -4.86
CA ARG A 74 14.56 18.99 -4.55
C ARG A 74 14.99 19.94 -3.41
N THR A 75 14.09 20.27 -2.48
CA THR A 75 14.35 21.21 -1.35
C THR A 75 13.76 20.87 0.06
N LEU A 76 12.96 19.80 0.24
CA LEU A 76 12.55 19.25 1.57
C LEU A 76 13.17 17.86 1.97
N LEU A 77 14.20 17.81 2.83
CA LEU A 77 14.91 16.59 3.29
C LEU A 77 14.24 16.00 4.58
N ASP A 78 14.33 14.68 4.78
CA ASP A 78 14.39 13.86 6.03
C ASP A 78 15.39 12.68 5.68
N ARG A 79 16.34 12.15 6.56
CA ARG A 79 17.78 11.46 6.53
C ARG A 79 17.78 10.46 7.65
N GLY A 80 18.94 9.76 7.94
CA GLY A 80 19.56 9.63 9.28
C GLY A 80 21.01 9.78 9.71
N VAL A 81 21.20 9.91 11.04
CA VAL A 81 22.22 10.79 11.67
C VAL A 81 23.11 10.26 12.93
N CYS A 82 22.79 9.36 13.92
CA CYS A 82 23.56 8.72 15.10
C CYS A 82 23.93 9.37 16.51
N LEU A 83 23.01 9.84 17.38
CA LEU A 83 23.36 10.80 18.48
C LEU A 83 24.00 10.15 19.69
N THR A 84 25.33 10.16 19.76
CA THR A 84 26.03 9.71 20.96
C THR A 84 25.66 10.53 22.20
N ALA A 85 25.73 9.90 23.38
CA ALA A 85 25.55 10.60 24.67
C ALA A 85 26.46 11.84 24.80
N LEU A 86 27.66 11.79 24.18
CA LEU A 86 28.64 12.87 24.17
C LEU A 86 28.13 14.11 23.42
N ALA A 87 27.65 13.95 22.19
CA ALA A 87 27.09 15.06 21.40
C ALA A 87 25.80 15.62 22.03
N ARG A 88 25.04 14.78 22.74
CA ARG A 88 23.84 15.16 23.49
C ARG A 88 24.12 15.91 24.81
N ALA A 89 25.32 15.74 25.36
CA ALA A 89 25.81 16.42 26.57
C ALA A 89 26.69 17.65 26.27
N SER A 90 26.82 18.03 24.98
CA SER A 90 27.54 19.24 24.57
C SER A 90 26.72 20.49 24.91
N ASP A 91 27.14 21.26 25.91
CA ASP A 91 26.57 22.57 26.24
C ASP A 91 26.78 23.59 25.11
N ALA A 92 25.88 23.60 24.14
CA ALA A 92 25.76 24.68 23.17
C ALA A 92 25.26 25.95 23.86
N ALA A 93 26.12 26.96 23.98
CA ALA A 93 25.80 28.20 24.68
C ALA A 93 24.53 28.87 24.11
N PRO A 94 23.59 29.31 24.98
CA PRO A 94 22.24 29.72 24.56
C PRO A 94 22.17 31.04 23.78
N ASP A 95 23.27 31.76 23.61
CA ASP A 95 23.29 33.09 22.97
C ASP A 95 23.18 33.04 21.43
N THR A 96 23.19 31.85 20.82
CA THR A 96 22.99 31.66 19.36
C THR A 96 21.54 31.39 18.96
N ILE A 97 20.56 31.63 19.85
CA ILE A 97 19.12 31.55 19.52
C ILE A 97 18.71 32.73 18.62
N THR A 98 19.05 32.65 17.34
CA THR A 98 18.62 33.60 16.30
C THR A 98 17.96 32.86 15.13
N ASN A 99 16.84 33.41 14.65
CA ASN A 99 16.09 32.96 13.47
C ASN A 99 15.48 31.53 13.52
N ARG A 100 14.61 31.31 14.52
CA ARG A 100 13.60 30.22 14.51
C ARG A 100 12.39 30.50 13.58
N THR A 101 12.49 31.50 12.72
CA THR A 101 11.50 31.85 11.70
C THR A 101 11.65 30.95 10.47
N LEU A 102 10.54 30.32 10.04
CA LEU A 102 10.52 29.56 8.78
C LEU A 102 10.92 30.48 7.61
N PRO A 103 11.80 30.07 6.69
CA PRO A 103 12.24 30.94 5.59
C PRO A 103 11.04 31.43 4.75
N PRO A 104 10.96 32.72 4.39
CA PRO A 104 9.75 33.34 3.83
C PRO A 104 9.33 32.81 2.44
N ARG A 105 10.16 31.98 1.79
CA ARG A 105 9.82 31.23 0.58
C ARG A 105 8.93 29.99 0.84
N TRP A 106 8.64 29.65 2.10
CA TRP A 106 7.93 28.43 2.50
C TRP A 106 6.68 28.73 3.33
N ASN A 107 5.59 28.01 3.08
CA ASN A 107 4.33 28.22 3.77
C ASN A 107 4.17 27.26 4.97
N LYS A 108 3.33 27.62 5.95
CA LYS A 108 2.93 26.71 7.04
C LYS A 108 2.11 25.52 6.52
N SER A 109 1.39 25.65 5.40
CA SER A 109 0.74 24.52 4.72
C SER A 109 1.70 23.41 4.33
N ASP A 110 2.94 23.77 3.99
CA ASP A 110 3.96 22.85 3.49
C ASP A 110 4.60 22.04 4.64
N ARG A 111 4.27 22.38 5.89
CA ARG A 111 4.70 21.68 7.09
C ARG A 111 3.63 20.74 7.61
N TYR A 112 3.84 19.46 7.36
CA TYR A 112 3.11 18.36 8.00
C TYR A 112 3.64 18.13 9.43
N ILE A 113 3.45 19.14 10.31
CA ILE A 113 3.94 19.18 11.70
C ILE A 113 3.32 18.05 12.50
N MET A 114 4.06 17.01 12.87
CA MET A 114 3.48 15.83 13.53
C MET A 114 3.31 15.95 15.03
N SER A 115 4.18 16.71 15.68
CA SER A 115 4.45 16.70 17.13
C SER A 115 3.25 16.53 18.09
N GLU A 116 2.08 17.13 17.81
CA GLU A 116 0.85 17.15 18.64
C GLU A 116 0.31 15.80 19.14
N LEU A 117 0.88 14.69 18.71
CA LEU A 117 0.34 13.36 18.89
C LEU A 117 1.35 12.39 19.55
N MET A 118 2.64 12.77 19.58
CA MET A 118 3.77 12.01 20.14
C MET A 118 3.52 11.64 21.60
N PRO A 119 3.82 10.41 22.08
CA PRO A 119 4.15 10.25 23.48
C PRO A 119 5.34 11.16 23.76
N ASN A 120 5.21 12.00 24.79
CA ASN A 120 6.23 13.00 25.14
C ASN A 120 7.61 12.38 25.45
N SER A 121 7.65 11.08 25.77
CA SER A 121 8.90 10.30 25.86
C SER A 121 9.75 10.42 24.59
N MET A 122 9.10 10.59 23.45
CA MET A 122 9.74 10.74 22.16
C MET A 122 9.56 12.14 21.60
N LEU A 123 9.17 13.17 22.34
CA LEU A 123 9.51 14.53 21.90
C LEU A 123 10.98 14.84 22.22
N ALA A 124 11.61 15.66 21.38
CA ALA A 124 12.97 16.12 21.59
C ALA A 124 12.99 17.44 22.36
N GLY A 125 14.06 17.67 23.12
CA GLY A 125 14.28 18.96 23.78
C GLY A 125 14.88 19.99 22.81
N VAL A 126 14.80 21.28 23.16
CA VAL A 126 15.43 22.34 22.36
C VAL A 126 16.95 22.18 22.27
N THR A 127 17.60 21.68 23.33
CA THR A 127 19.02 21.30 23.29
C THR A 127 19.27 20.14 22.33
N THR A 128 18.34 19.20 22.22
CA THR A 128 18.40 18.11 21.24
C THR A 128 18.17 18.60 19.81
N GLU A 129 17.28 19.58 19.59
CA GLU A 129 17.15 20.31 18.31
C GLU A 129 18.42 21.09 17.94
N LEU A 130 19.07 21.73 18.89
CA LEU A 130 20.29 22.50 18.63
C LEU A 130 21.48 21.58 18.36
N ALA A 131 21.61 20.48 19.11
CA ALA A 131 22.48 19.37 18.77
C ALA A 131 22.17 18.94 17.34
N VAL A 132 20.96 18.47 17.02
CA VAL A 132 20.49 18.17 15.65
C VAL A 132 20.87 19.19 14.60
N SER A 133 20.80 20.48 14.91
CA SER A 133 20.86 21.51 13.88
C SER A 133 22.29 21.76 13.44
N ASP A 134 23.18 21.94 14.42
CA ASP A 134 24.62 21.91 14.21
C ASP A 134 25.03 20.55 13.61
N VAL A 135 24.54 19.47 14.23
CA VAL A 135 24.70 18.05 13.90
C VAL A 135 23.81 17.63 12.72
N ILE A 136 23.52 18.56 11.81
CA ILE A 136 23.21 18.33 10.40
C ILE A 136 23.93 19.35 9.51
N ASN A 137 23.96 20.62 9.93
CA ASN A 137 24.52 21.72 9.14
C ASN A 137 25.99 21.48 8.81
N ARG A 138 26.85 20.94 9.71
CA ARG A 138 28.27 20.68 9.30
C ARG A 138 28.46 19.49 8.34
N ARG A 139 27.49 18.59 8.11
CA ARG A 139 27.53 17.55 7.04
C ARG A 139 26.91 18.09 5.76
N LEU A 140 25.87 18.91 5.83
CA LEU A 140 25.43 19.62 4.62
C LEU A 140 26.50 20.60 4.11
N ALA A 141 27.09 21.44 4.96
CA ALA A 141 28.08 22.45 4.56
C ALA A 141 29.44 21.86 4.12
N SER A 142 29.93 20.81 4.78
CA SER A 142 31.18 20.16 4.36
C SER A 142 31.04 19.42 3.03
N ARG A 143 29.83 19.00 2.64
CA ARG A 143 29.55 18.21 1.43
C ARG A 143 28.87 18.96 0.27
N HIS A 144 28.19 20.08 0.56
CA HIS A 144 27.66 21.03 -0.42
C HIS A 144 28.07 22.44 0.00
N ARG A 145 28.64 23.22 -0.92
CA ARG A 145 29.01 24.63 -0.66
C ARG A 145 27.74 25.47 -0.84
N GLY A 146 27.51 26.46 0.02
CA GLY A 146 26.40 27.43 -0.09
C GLY A 146 25.04 27.00 0.49
N LEU A 147 24.81 25.72 0.81
CA LEU A 147 23.52 25.25 1.32
C LEU A 147 23.41 25.39 2.84
N THR A 148 22.35 26.06 3.30
CA THR A 148 21.96 26.14 4.73
C THR A 148 20.72 25.30 5.02
N ALA A 149 20.61 24.76 6.23
CA ALA A 149 19.51 23.89 6.64
C ALA A 149 18.73 24.45 7.83
N TYR A 150 17.45 24.78 7.61
CA TYR A 150 16.48 24.86 8.69
C TYR A 150 16.05 23.45 9.07
N THR A 151 16.12 23.11 10.35
CA THR A 151 16.01 21.77 10.93
C THR A 151 14.86 21.73 11.94
N GLU A 152 13.83 20.90 11.72
CA GLU A 152 12.66 20.81 12.61
C GLU A 152 12.56 19.40 13.20
N ILE A 153 12.77 19.22 14.52
CA ILE A 153 12.68 17.89 15.09
C ILE A 153 11.22 17.40 15.11
N GLU A 154 10.96 16.33 14.37
CA GLU A 154 9.70 15.62 14.40
C GLU A 154 9.43 14.99 15.80
N TYR A 155 10.47 14.47 16.52
CA TYR A 155 10.46 13.69 17.80
C TYR A 155 11.87 13.08 18.15
N CYS A 156 12.15 12.15 19.11
CA CYS A 156 13.47 11.51 19.48
C CYS A 156 13.37 10.08 20.08
N LEU A 157 14.27 9.12 19.73
CA LEU A 157 14.27 7.71 20.17
C LEU A 157 15.33 7.43 21.24
N LYS A 158 14.89 6.79 22.30
CA LYS A 158 15.67 6.66 23.55
C LYS A 158 15.74 5.22 24.04
N HIS A 159 15.17 4.29 23.25
CA HIS A 159 15.13 2.85 23.45
C HIS A 159 14.91 2.12 22.09
N ASP A 160 15.01 0.78 22.08
CA ASP A 160 16.03 0.08 21.27
C ASP A 160 15.61 -1.45 21.16
N PRO A 161 15.60 -2.20 20.02
CA PRO A 161 15.10 -3.60 19.98
C PRO A 161 15.81 -4.88 19.32
N GLN A 162 17.12 -5.14 19.09
CA GLN A 162 17.63 -6.26 18.19
C GLN A 162 17.72 -7.88 18.68
N ARG A 163 18.04 -7.45 20.02
CA ARG A 163 17.80 -7.97 21.45
C ARG A 163 16.30 -8.02 21.84
N GLN A 164 15.40 -7.47 21.01
CA GLN A 164 13.93 -7.62 20.99
C GLN A 164 13.14 -7.64 19.62
N PHE A 165 13.28 -8.64 18.76
CA PHE A 165 12.30 -8.97 17.69
C PHE A 165 11.84 -10.36 17.88
N GLU A 166 12.84 -11.16 18.08
CA GLU A 166 12.78 -12.57 18.03
C GLU A 166 11.80 -13.06 19.12
N MET A 167 11.46 -12.27 20.17
CA MET A 167 10.28 -12.56 21.01
C MET A 167 8.90 -12.12 20.47
N ALA A 168 8.66 -11.10 19.64
CA ALA A 168 7.32 -10.87 19.05
C ALA A 168 7.13 -11.55 17.69
N LEU A 169 8.19 -11.76 16.90
CA LEU A 169 8.09 -12.77 15.83
C LEU A 169 7.92 -14.13 16.50
N GLY A 170 8.74 -14.48 17.49
CA GLY A 170 8.61 -15.72 18.25
C GLY A 170 7.25 -15.87 18.92
N VAL A 171 6.72 -14.83 19.56
CA VAL A 171 5.36 -14.78 20.13
C VAL A 171 4.30 -14.41 19.07
N SER A 172 4.64 -14.33 17.77
CA SER A 172 3.66 -14.44 16.66
C SER A 172 3.79 -15.72 15.84
N LEU A 173 4.86 -16.48 16.04
CA LEU A 173 5.14 -17.78 15.44
C LEU A 173 4.91 -18.97 16.40
N ALA A 174 5.00 -18.82 17.73
CA ALA A 174 4.64 -19.82 18.77
C ALA A 174 3.11 -20.11 18.96
N VAL A 175 2.28 -19.08 19.35
CA VAL A 175 0.27 -17.38 18.08
C VAL A 175 -0.33 -17.63 16.59
N ALA A 176 0.38 -17.52 15.44
CA ALA A 176 0.16 -18.28 14.19
C ALA A 176 0.44 -19.84 14.18
N LEU A 177 1.53 -20.45 14.68
CA LEU A 177 1.69 -21.94 14.65
C LEU A 177 0.74 -22.72 15.55
N VAL A 178 0.62 -22.43 16.85
CA VAL A 178 -0.59 -22.75 17.62
C VAL A 178 -1.89 -22.03 17.13
N LEU A 179 -1.93 -20.94 16.31
CA LEU A 179 -3.12 -20.68 15.42
C LEU A 179 -3.18 -21.60 14.16
N GLY A 180 -2.37 -22.65 14.06
CA GLY A 180 -2.16 -23.44 12.83
C GLY A 180 -2.25 -24.95 13.02
N ALA A 181 -1.41 -25.54 13.87
CA ALA A 181 -1.51 -26.92 14.34
C ALA A 181 -2.92 -27.20 14.86
N VAL A 182 -3.49 -26.23 15.57
CA VAL A 182 -4.81 -26.26 16.20
C VAL A 182 -5.94 -26.16 15.18
N LEU A 183 -5.73 -25.45 14.06
CA LEU A 183 -6.63 -25.47 12.90
C LEU A 183 -6.65 -26.92 12.39
N VAL A 184 -5.48 -27.40 11.97
CA VAL A 184 -5.28 -28.65 11.23
C VAL A 184 -5.66 -29.91 12.02
N PHE A 185 -5.13 -30.10 13.23
CA PHE A 185 -5.31 -31.33 14.04
C PHE A 185 -6.76 -31.66 14.32
N ASN A 186 -7.53 -30.60 14.45
CA ASN A 186 -8.70 -30.61 15.28
C ASN A 186 -9.92 -30.47 14.37
N ALA A 187 -9.83 -29.63 13.33
CA ALA A 187 -10.87 -29.48 12.31
C ALA A 187 -11.00 -30.72 11.41
N ARG A 188 -9.92 -31.50 11.29
CA ARG A 188 -9.97 -32.85 10.72
C ARG A 188 -11.01 -33.76 11.41
N ARG A 189 -11.51 -33.37 12.59
CA ARG A 189 -12.75 -33.89 13.19
C ARG A 189 -13.94 -32.99 12.85
N TRP A 190 -13.99 -31.70 13.26
CA TRP A 190 -15.21 -30.86 13.14
C TRP A 190 -15.80 -30.83 11.70
N ILE A 191 -14.97 -30.93 10.63
CA ILE A 191 -15.44 -31.08 9.23
C ILE A 191 -16.11 -32.41 9.02
N LEU A 192 -15.40 -33.47 9.42
CA LEU A 192 -15.47 -34.84 8.91
C LEU A 192 -16.68 -35.57 9.48
N GLU A 193 -17.69 -34.81 9.82
CA GLU A 193 -18.67 -35.21 10.78
C GLU A 193 -19.90 -34.28 10.62
N GLU A 194 -19.77 -32.96 10.46
CA GLU A 194 -20.91 -32.06 10.17
C GLU A 194 -21.53 -32.28 8.76
N PHE A 195 -21.02 -33.23 7.97
CA PHE A 195 -21.49 -33.51 6.60
C PHE A 195 -22.58 -34.57 6.42
N VAL A 196 -22.98 -35.32 7.47
CA VAL A 196 -24.16 -36.22 7.38
C VAL A 196 -25.43 -35.45 7.08
N SER A 197 -25.71 -34.47 7.94
CA SER A 197 -27.07 -34.33 8.46
C SER A 197 -27.86 -33.29 7.67
N VAL A 198 -27.99 -33.54 6.37
CA VAL A 198 -29.25 -33.65 5.61
C VAL A 198 -28.88 -33.96 4.16
N ARG A 199 -29.20 -35.19 3.70
CA ARG A 199 -28.95 -35.66 2.33
C ARG A 199 -30.20 -35.46 1.46
N GLU A 200 -30.51 -34.22 1.09
CA GLU A 200 -31.59 -33.85 0.16
C GLU A 200 -31.33 -32.44 -0.40
N SER A 201 -31.61 -32.11 -1.66
CA SER A 201 -31.70 -32.94 -2.88
C SER A 201 -31.25 -32.08 -4.07
N THR A 202 -30.47 -32.66 -4.98
CA THR A 202 -29.69 -31.98 -6.05
C THR A 202 -28.62 -30.97 -5.56
N PRO A 203 -27.34 -31.12 -5.96
CA PRO A 203 -26.33 -30.09 -5.72
C PRO A 203 -26.52 -28.96 -6.74
N GLY A 204 -27.10 -27.83 -6.32
CA GLY A 204 -27.12 -26.62 -7.16
C GLY A 204 -25.69 -26.19 -7.54
N LYS A 205 -25.48 -25.87 -8.83
CA LYS A 205 -24.17 -25.61 -9.44
C LYS A 205 -23.28 -24.72 -8.56
N GLN A 206 -22.19 -25.29 -8.06
CA GLN A 206 -20.98 -24.51 -7.85
C GLN A 206 -20.33 -24.30 -9.21
N PHE A 207 -20.41 -23.07 -9.69
CA PHE A 207 -19.81 -22.59 -10.92
C PHE A 207 -18.27 -22.58 -10.77
N LEU A 208 -17.47 -22.95 -11.80
CA LEU A 208 -16.00 -23.06 -11.79
C LEU A 208 -15.27 -21.89 -12.45
N LEU A 209 -15.75 -21.28 -13.54
CA LEU A 209 -15.31 -19.92 -13.91
C LEU A 209 -15.45 -19.03 -12.70
N PHE A 210 -16.51 -19.27 -11.95
CA PHE A 210 -16.65 -18.73 -10.65
C PHE A 210 -15.57 -19.38 -9.77
N ASP A 211 -15.57 -20.68 -9.44
CA ASP A 211 -14.58 -21.38 -8.58
C ASP A 211 -13.09 -21.36 -9.09
N LEU A 212 -12.73 -20.39 -9.94
CA LEU A 212 -11.44 -19.96 -10.53
C LEU A 212 -11.45 -18.45 -10.88
N TYR A 213 -12.61 -17.78 -11.00
CA TYR A 213 -12.70 -16.32 -10.91
C TYR A 213 -12.71 -15.80 -9.52
N LYS A 214 -13.82 -15.82 -8.65
CA LYS A 214 -14.36 -15.26 -7.24
C LYS A 214 -13.75 -14.83 -5.75
N SER A 215 -12.84 -15.28 -4.75
CA SER A 215 -11.40 -15.92 -4.39
C SER A 215 -10.47 -17.22 -4.72
N PHE A 216 -9.56 -17.46 -5.70
CA PHE A 216 -9.05 -16.89 -6.99
C PHE A 216 -8.79 -15.37 -7.07
N GLY A 217 -8.53 -14.85 -5.88
CA GLY A 217 -7.66 -13.74 -5.38
C GLY A 217 -6.31 -13.83 -4.39
N LEU A 218 -5.06 -14.42 -4.24
CA LEU A 218 -3.91 -15.34 -4.73
C LEU A 218 -3.31 -15.01 -6.12
N VAL A 219 -2.97 -15.73 -7.19
CA VAL A 219 -2.41 -15.02 -8.43
C VAL A 219 -3.09 -13.70 -9.07
N GLY A 220 -3.39 -12.53 -8.40
CA GLY A 220 -3.89 -11.20 -8.94
C GLY A 220 -3.78 -9.81 -8.19
N VAL A 221 -3.68 -9.70 -6.84
CA VAL A 221 -3.72 -8.56 -5.84
C VAL A 221 -2.87 -8.80 -4.52
N VAL A 222 -1.85 -9.72 -4.42
CA VAL A 222 -0.59 -9.88 -3.56
C VAL A 222 0.78 -10.28 -4.32
N LEU A 223 1.25 -9.58 -5.39
CA LEU A 223 2.43 -9.68 -6.31
C LEU A 223 2.61 -8.71 -7.59
N ALA A 224 2.17 -7.48 -8.07
CA ALA A 224 1.08 -6.44 -8.08
C ALA A 224 1.40 -4.93 -7.92
N HIS A 225 0.59 -4.22 -7.11
CA HIS A 225 0.94 -3.00 -6.35
C HIS A 225 1.33 -3.30 -4.90
N SER A 226 2.36 -4.07 -4.59
CA SER A 226 3.51 -4.60 -5.33
C SER A 226 4.38 -3.58 -6.01
N THR A 227 4.62 -3.64 -7.32
CA THR A 227 5.30 -2.61 -8.09
C THR A 227 4.38 -1.41 -8.23
N LEU A 228 3.98 -0.88 -7.07
CA LEU A 228 3.47 0.45 -6.87
C LEU A 228 3.73 1.08 -5.51
N PHE A 229 3.88 0.32 -4.41
CA PHE A 229 4.14 0.94 -3.09
C PHE A 229 5.44 0.48 -2.42
N GLY A 230 6.03 -0.65 -2.81
CA GLY A 230 7.31 -1.18 -2.28
C GLY A 230 8.54 -0.47 -2.83
N ALA A 231 8.36 0.78 -3.21
CA ALA A 231 9.35 1.73 -3.65
C ALA A 231 8.86 3.17 -3.34
N PHE A 232 7.94 3.27 -2.36
CA PHE A 232 7.34 4.49 -1.81
C PHE A 232 7.09 4.36 -0.30
N LEU A 233 6.91 3.12 0.17
CA LEU A 233 6.97 2.69 1.58
C LEU A 233 8.41 2.39 1.98
N MET A 234 9.26 2.40 0.98
CA MET A 234 10.40 1.54 0.80
C MET A 234 11.46 2.44 0.14
N PRO A 235 12.24 3.17 0.95
CA PRO A 235 13.03 4.32 0.53
C PRO A 235 14.37 4.07 -0.19
N ILE A 236 14.42 4.31 -1.49
CA ILE A 236 15.38 3.63 -2.38
C ILE A 236 16.77 4.24 -2.41
N ALA A 237 17.69 3.40 -2.86
CA ALA A 237 18.79 3.90 -3.64
C ALA A 237 18.33 4.66 -4.88
N ASN A 238 19.28 4.93 -5.75
CA ASN A 238 19.11 5.19 -7.14
C ASN A 238 18.13 6.32 -7.54
N VAL A 239 18.59 7.59 -7.67
CA VAL A 239 17.76 8.75 -8.11
C VAL A 239 17.21 8.47 -9.48
N GLU A 240 18.01 7.94 -10.35
CA GLU A 240 17.67 6.75 -11.12
C GLU A 240 16.21 6.14 -11.13
N LEU A 241 15.93 4.98 -10.47
CA LEU A 241 15.21 3.87 -11.14
C LEU A 241 13.68 3.70 -10.94
N LEU A 242 13.07 4.14 -9.85
CA LEU A 242 11.61 4.38 -9.83
C LEU A 242 11.26 5.65 -10.65
N GLU A 243 12.16 6.01 -11.56
CA GLU A 243 11.81 6.64 -12.81
C GLU A 243 12.13 5.84 -14.13
N GLN A 244 11.74 4.56 -14.34
CA GLN A 244 11.07 4.20 -15.65
C GLN A 244 9.78 3.34 -15.64
N VAL A 245 8.65 3.78 -15.08
CA VAL A 245 7.27 3.22 -15.13
C VAL A 245 6.04 4.03 -14.50
N ILE A 246 5.61 5.31 -14.36
CA ILE A 246 5.60 6.78 -14.73
C ILE A 246 5.49 7.22 -16.21
N ALA A 247 6.16 8.32 -16.53
CA ALA A 247 5.95 9.25 -17.64
C ALA A 247 5.94 8.63 -19.04
N HIS A 248 6.36 7.38 -19.18
CA HIS A 248 6.22 6.65 -20.44
C HIS A 248 4.73 6.41 -20.77
N PRO A 249 4.29 6.65 -22.02
CA PRO A 249 2.86 6.63 -22.38
C PRO A 249 2.19 5.26 -22.25
N ASN A 250 2.94 4.16 -22.44
CA ASN A 250 2.38 2.82 -22.26
C ASN A 250 1.99 2.56 -20.79
N VAL A 251 2.62 3.23 -19.83
CA VAL A 251 2.15 3.21 -18.44
C VAL A 251 0.88 4.07 -18.28
N LYS A 252 0.31 4.74 -19.27
CA LYS A 252 -1.12 5.14 -19.18
C LYS A 252 -2.08 4.01 -19.62
N VAL A 253 -1.58 3.01 -20.36
CA VAL A 253 -2.33 1.83 -20.83
C VAL A 253 -2.12 0.58 -19.97
N TRP A 254 -1.04 0.48 -19.18
CA TRP A 254 -1.31 0.02 -17.82
C TRP A 254 -2.38 1.10 -17.27
N ARG A 255 -2.23 2.40 -16.94
CA ARG A 255 -3.16 3.19 -16.04
C ARG A 255 -4.68 3.40 -16.31
N LEU A 256 -5.42 2.47 -16.91
CA LEU A 256 -6.88 2.44 -16.98
C LEU A 256 -7.52 1.02 -16.88
N VAL A 257 -6.91 -0.01 -17.43
CA VAL A 257 -7.56 -1.30 -17.82
C VAL A 257 -7.54 -2.47 -16.79
N CYS A 258 -7.01 -2.35 -15.56
CA CYS A 258 -6.85 -3.51 -14.62
C CYS A 258 -6.64 -3.22 -13.10
N PRO A 259 -6.77 -1.98 -12.59
CA PRO A 259 -8.29 -1.78 -11.52
C PRO A 259 -9.59 -2.34 -12.11
N PHE A 260 -9.55 -2.99 -13.28
CA PHE A 260 -10.51 -4.00 -13.72
C PHE A 260 -10.31 -5.46 -13.26
N LEU A 261 -9.09 -6.02 -13.11
CA LEU A 261 -8.94 -7.36 -12.46
C LEU A 261 -9.56 -7.31 -11.05
N MET A 262 -9.59 -6.09 -10.55
CA MET A 262 -10.60 -5.67 -9.65
C MET A 262 -12.04 -5.48 -10.19
N LEU A 263 -12.44 -4.35 -10.80
CA LEU A 263 -13.82 -3.81 -10.91
C LEU A 263 -14.98 -4.79 -11.24
N VAL A 264 -14.70 -5.99 -11.75
CA VAL A 264 -15.66 -7.10 -11.89
C VAL A 264 -16.47 -7.45 -10.63
N PHE A 265 -15.95 -7.48 -9.40
CA PHE A 265 -16.73 -8.05 -8.27
C PHE A 265 -18.00 -7.29 -7.88
N PHE A 266 -18.12 -6.03 -8.26
CA PHE A 266 -19.40 -5.33 -8.28
C PHE A 266 -20.48 -6.04 -9.09
N THR A 267 -20.09 -6.37 -10.32
CA THR A 267 -20.88 -7.06 -11.31
C THR A 267 -21.20 -8.47 -10.82
N MET A 268 -20.21 -9.15 -10.23
CA MET A 268 -20.40 -10.47 -9.62
C MET A 268 -21.46 -10.41 -8.53
N SER A 269 -21.31 -9.47 -7.61
CA SER A 269 -22.15 -9.35 -6.43
C SER A 269 -23.61 -9.00 -6.75
N ALA A 270 -23.81 -7.99 -7.60
CA ALA A 270 -25.14 -7.60 -8.06
C ALA A 270 -25.81 -8.68 -8.94
N MET A 271 -25.04 -9.42 -9.75
CA MET A 271 -25.56 -10.54 -10.55
C MET A 271 -26.12 -11.66 -9.66
N LEU A 272 -25.41 -12.04 -8.61
CA LEU A 272 -25.80 -13.14 -7.72
C LEU A 272 -27.02 -12.88 -6.86
N LEU A 273 -27.12 -11.65 -6.35
CA LEU A 273 -28.34 -11.13 -5.78
C LEU A 273 -29.51 -11.37 -6.76
N THR A 274 -29.31 -10.95 -8.01
CA THR A 274 -30.37 -10.90 -9.00
C THR A 274 -30.83 -12.30 -9.38
N VAL A 275 -29.90 -13.23 -9.62
CA VAL A 275 -30.21 -14.66 -9.83
C VAL A 275 -31.05 -15.21 -8.67
N LYS A 276 -30.69 -14.92 -7.41
CA LYS A 276 -31.42 -15.39 -6.23
C LYS A 276 -32.84 -14.86 -6.12
N LEU A 277 -33.05 -13.56 -6.25
CA LEU A 277 -34.38 -12.98 -6.08
C LEU A 277 -35.33 -13.32 -7.24
N LEU A 278 -34.79 -13.61 -8.44
CA LEU A 278 -35.59 -14.05 -9.60
C LEU A 278 -35.92 -15.55 -9.57
N GLN A 279 -34.99 -16.39 -9.09
CA GLN A 279 -35.21 -17.84 -8.94
C GLN A 279 -35.99 -18.22 -7.67
N ALA A 280 -35.99 -17.39 -6.62
CA ALA A 280 -36.73 -17.66 -5.39
C ALA A 280 -38.26 -17.58 -5.59
N PRO A 281 -39.03 -18.61 -5.18
CA PRO A 281 -40.49 -18.62 -5.27
C PRO A 281 -41.09 -17.51 -4.39
N SER A 282 -42.22 -16.94 -4.83
CA SER A 282 -42.80 -15.72 -4.26
C SER A 282 -43.11 -15.80 -2.76
N THR A 283 -43.41 -16.99 -2.25
CA THR A 283 -43.73 -17.27 -0.84
C THR A 283 -42.51 -17.34 0.08
N SER A 284 -41.31 -17.59 -0.45
CA SER A 284 -40.06 -17.66 0.33
C SER A 284 -39.18 -16.41 0.13
N ARG A 285 -39.77 -15.29 -0.31
CA ARG A 285 -39.01 -14.08 -0.65
C ARG A 285 -38.65 -13.22 0.56
N PRO A 286 -37.38 -12.77 0.64
CA PRO A 286 -36.97 -11.76 1.61
C PRO A 286 -37.30 -10.31 1.16
N SER A 287 -37.12 -9.27 2.01
CA SER A 287 -38.12 -8.16 2.17
C SER A 287 -37.72 -6.63 2.36
N PHE A 288 -37.19 -6.08 3.50
CA PHE A 288 -36.64 -4.67 3.65
C PHE A 288 -35.62 -4.20 4.84
N GLY A 289 -34.79 -5.04 5.53
CA GLY A 289 -33.93 -5.01 6.77
C GLY A 289 -33.25 -6.31 7.48
N ALA A 290 -33.26 -7.63 7.10
CA ALA A 290 -32.65 -8.85 7.79
C ALA A 290 -31.77 -9.90 7.00
N ILE A 291 -31.81 -10.16 5.68
CA ILE A 291 -30.71 -10.87 4.94
C ILE A 291 -29.36 -10.24 5.34
N ILE A 292 -29.36 -8.91 5.38
CA ILE A 292 -28.86 -7.87 6.28
C ILE A 292 -28.16 -8.36 7.52
N ALA A 293 -28.89 -8.82 8.51
CA ALA A 293 -28.32 -9.49 9.67
C ALA A 293 -27.32 -10.54 9.18
N ASN A 294 -27.65 -11.40 8.21
CA ASN A 294 -26.73 -12.39 7.61
C ASN A 294 -25.53 -11.82 6.77
N ARG A 295 -25.22 -10.51 6.70
CA ARG A 295 -23.87 -10.01 6.33
C ARG A 295 -23.38 -8.77 7.03
N VAL A 296 -24.23 -8.01 7.70
CA VAL A 296 -23.83 -7.42 8.97
C VAL A 296 -23.24 -8.51 9.89
N ILE A 297 -23.62 -9.79 9.80
CA ILE A 297 -23.03 -10.93 10.54
C ILE A 297 -21.92 -11.65 9.76
N ARG A 298 -22.11 -12.11 8.51
CA ARG A 298 -21.01 -12.71 7.71
C ARG A 298 -19.81 -11.76 7.63
N LEU A 299 -20.09 -10.47 7.52
CA LEU A 299 -19.15 -9.40 7.76
C LEU A 299 -19.47 -8.64 9.07
N GLN A 300 -19.46 -9.32 10.23
CA GLN A 300 -19.15 -8.71 11.56
C GLN A 300 -17.91 -9.30 12.27
N PRO A 301 -17.47 -10.58 12.11
CA PRO A 301 -16.26 -11.09 12.80
C PRO A 301 -14.89 -10.94 12.13
N LEU A 302 -14.76 -10.87 10.80
CA LEU A 302 -13.39 -10.91 10.21
C LEU A 302 -12.79 -9.55 9.82
N ASN A 303 -13.58 -8.50 9.65
CA ASN A 303 -13.09 -7.13 9.87
C ASN A 303 -13.13 -6.82 11.37
N LEU A 304 -13.60 -7.74 12.24
CA LEU A 304 -13.30 -7.77 13.70
C LEU A 304 -11.83 -8.06 13.70
N ALA A 305 -11.34 -9.00 12.89
CA ALA A 305 -10.02 -8.83 12.31
C ALA A 305 -9.77 -7.55 11.42
N THR A 306 -10.12 -6.30 11.86
CA THR A 306 -9.61 -4.92 11.48
C THR A 306 -9.80 -3.64 12.41
N ILE A 307 -10.20 -3.71 13.71
CA ILE A 307 -10.14 -2.83 14.98
C ILE A 307 -9.85 -3.62 16.27
N GLY A 308 -9.22 -4.80 16.24
CA GLY A 308 -8.54 -5.42 17.42
C GLY A 308 -7.23 -6.23 17.32
N PHE A 309 -6.52 -6.18 16.22
CA PHE A 309 -5.10 -6.33 15.97
C PHE A 309 -4.74 -4.82 15.80
N CYS A 310 -4.10 -4.24 14.76
CA CYS A 310 -3.56 -2.83 14.64
C CYS A 310 -3.74 -1.57 15.63
N ALA A 311 -4.54 -1.44 16.75
CA ALA A 311 -4.64 -0.19 17.61
C ALA A 311 -5.07 -0.10 19.16
N LEU A 312 -4.95 -1.17 19.97
CA LEU A 312 -4.80 -1.49 21.44
C LEU A 312 -3.45 -2.36 21.77
N ALA A 313 -3.05 -3.56 21.19
CA ALA A 313 -1.65 -4.25 21.03
C ALA A 313 -0.63 -4.42 19.68
N TYR A 314 -0.32 -3.46 18.66
CA TYR A 314 0.54 -2.79 17.49
C TYR A 314 1.80 -1.77 17.65
N ASP A 315 2.51 -1.74 18.77
CA ASP A 315 3.61 -0.90 19.25
C ASP A 315 4.79 -1.72 19.77
N ARG A 316 4.80 -3.04 19.44
CA ARG A 316 5.60 -4.30 19.59
C ARG A 316 5.84 -5.14 18.32
N PHE A 317 6.27 -4.50 17.23
CA PHE A 317 6.73 -5.06 15.98
C PHE A 317 7.62 -4.04 15.16
N ILE A 318 8.63 -3.36 15.78
CA ILE A 318 10.04 -3.00 15.40
C ILE A 318 11.31 -3.93 15.91
N GLY A 319 12.10 -5.03 15.50
CA GLY A 319 12.41 -6.15 14.44
C GLY A 319 12.96 -6.27 12.90
N GLY A 320 12.77 -5.54 11.76
CA GLY A 320 13.71 -4.85 10.85
C GLY A 320 13.43 -3.33 10.77
N PRO A 321 14.19 -2.34 11.31
CA PRO A 321 13.70 -1.05 11.89
C PRO A 321 12.46 -0.24 11.38
N LEU A 322 11.77 -0.40 10.22
CA LEU A 322 11.06 0.74 9.55
C LEU A 322 9.65 0.99 10.02
N GLY A 323 9.70 1.75 11.07
CA GLY A 323 8.68 2.63 11.53
C GLY A 323 8.96 4.12 11.21
N PRO A 324 9.23 5.08 12.16
CA PRO A 324 7.89 4.41 13.57
C PRO A 324 6.71 4.93 12.68
N ARG A 325 6.84 5.97 11.76
CA ARG A 325 6.08 6.34 10.47
C ARG A 325 5.38 5.25 9.69
N GLN A 326 5.62 3.97 9.88
CA GLN A 326 4.88 2.94 9.15
C GLN A 326 4.02 2.05 10.02
N LEU A 327 4.00 2.30 11.33
CA LEU A 327 3.61 1.35 12.37
C LEU A 327 2.65 1.88 13.53
N MET A 328 2.86 3.06 14.18
CA MET A 328 1.99 3.70 15.27
C MET A 328 1.20 5.06 15.07
N VAL A 329 1.30 5.92 14.04
CA VAL A 329 0.31 6.91 13.53
C VAL A 329 -0.95 6.07 13.29
N GLU A 330 -0.82 4.75 13.17
CA GLU A 330 -1.90 3.80 13.31
C GLU A 330 -2.26 3.43 14.74
N GLN A 331 -1.48 2.80 15.67
CA GLN A 331 -1.87 2.68 17.13
C GLN A 331 -2.45 3.98 17.63
N GLY A 332 -1.52 4.90 17.64
CA GLY A 332 -1.56 6.29 17.90
C GLY A 332 -2.71 6.88 17.16
N LEU A 333 -2.60 7.29 15.86
CA LEU A 333 -3.72 8.04 15.26
C LEU A 333 -5.01 7.23 15.50
N CYS A 334 -4.98 5.91 15.67
CA CYS A 334 -6.12 5.16 16.14
C CYS A 334 -6.75 5.69 17.49
N ARG A 335 -6.24 5.43 18.71
CA ARG A 335 -6.71 5.99 20.02
C ARG A 335 -8.20 6.19 20.40
N SER A 336 -8.97 7.06 19.73
CA SER A 336 -9.94 7.99 20.36
C SER A 336 -11.45 7.89 19.99
N ARG A 337 -11.94 8.51 18.90
CA ARG A 337 -13.39 8.61 18.56
C ARG A 337 -13.77 7.28 17.89
N TRP A 338 -13.65 6.22 18.68
CA TRP A 338 -13.45 4.81 18.30
C TRP A 338 -14.59 4.12 17.54
N TRP A 339 -15.58 4.93 17.18
CA TRP A 339 -16.62 4.62 16.22
C TRP A 339 -16.02 4.67 14.83
N MET A 340 -15.22 5.64 14.42
CA MET A 340 -15.22 5.98 12.99
C MET A 340 -14.66 4.96 11.91
N ASN A 341 -14.49 3.64 12.15
CA ASN A 341 -14.64 2.57 11.13
C ASN A 341 -15.96 1.83 11.24
N ALA A 342 -16.45 1.66 12.43
CA ALA A 342 -17.69 1.05 12.83
C ALA A 342 -19.03 1.30 12.08
N LEU A 343 -19.14 1.91 10.89
CA LEU A 343 -20.43 2.10 10.22
C LEU A 343 -20.42 1.87 8.73
N PHE A 344 -19.37 1.30 8.14
CA PHE A 344 -19.27 1.24 6.69
C PHE A 344 -19.35 2.66 6.07
N ILE A 345 -19.08 3.75 6.86
CA ILE A 345 -18.76 5.11 6.35
C ILE A 345 -17.27 5.04 5.65
N SER A 346 -16.15 5.76 5.24
CA SER A 346 -15.37 7.07 5.16
C SER A 346 -14.89 7.75 3.87
N ASN A 347 -15.33 7.45 2.66
CA ASN A 347 -14.91 8.34 1.54
C ASN A 347 -15.15 9.84 1.80
N PHE A 348 -16.28 10.23 2.42
CA PHE A 348 -16.61 11.66 2.65
C PHE A 348 -15.68 12.35 3.65
N ASN A 349 -14.78 11.61 4.30
CA ASN A 349 -13.58 12.15 4.94
C ASN A 349 -12.47 11.09 4.76
N MET A 350 -12.21 10.72 3.50
CA MET A 350 -10.93 10.19 3.04
C MET A 350 -9.90 11.31 2.88
N HIS A 351 -10.34 12.55 3.04
CA HIS A 351 -9.54 13.58 3.68
C HIS A 351 -9.15 13.26 5.14
N GLN A 352 -9.46 12.08 5.72
CA GLN A 352 -8.93 11.60 7.01
C GLN A 352 -9.38 10.12 7.44
N PRO A 353 -8.56 9.04 7.21
CA PRO A 353 -8.80 7.58 7.57
C PRO A 353 -8.52 6.89 8.96
N CYS A 354 -8.22 5.55 9.10
CA CYS A 354 -7.68 4.83 10.33
C CYS A 354 -6.67 3.71 10.13
N LEU A 355 -7.01 2.80 9.25
CA LEU A 355 -6.01 2.37 8.31
C LEU A 355 -6.31 3.19 7.05
N PRO A 356 -5.55 3.13 5.98
CA PRO A 356 -5.86 1.95 4.44
C PRO A 356 -6.05 0.45 4.57
N HIS A 357 -5.73 -0.23 3.48
CA HIS A 357 -6.10 -1.59 3.14
C HIS A 357 -7.57 -1.99 3.08
N SER A 358 -8.55 -1.14 3.40
CA SER A 358 -9.94 -1.38 3.00
C SER A 358 -10.89 -0.17 3.12
N TRP A 359 -11.13 0.64 2.08
CA TRP A 359 -12.35 1.52 2.01
C TRP A 359 -13.58 0.73 1.63
N TYR A 360 -13.39 -0.55 1.89
CA TYR A 360 -13.48 -1.53 0.85
C TYR A 360 -14.65 -2.34 1.23
N ILE A 361 -14.48 -2.87 2.41
CA ILE A 361 -15.53 -3.20 3.31
C ILE A 361 -16.46 -1.97 3.58
N SER A 362 -16.40 -0.82 2.87
CA SER A 362 -17.49 0.17 2.72
C SER A 362 -18.14 0.38 1.33
N ALA A 363 -17.66 -0.19 0.20
CA ALA A 363 -18.37 -0.11 -1.10
C ALA A 363 -18.90 -1.41 -1.94
N ASP A 364 -18.97 -2.69 -1.43
CA ASP A 364 -20.18 -3.71 -1.30
C ASP A 364 -21.30 -4.01 -0.03
N PHE A 365 -22.16 -3.42 0.91
CA PHE A 365 -22.80 -2.20 1.61
C PHE A 365 -23.76 -1.12 1.01
N GLN A 366 -23.44 0.18 1.08
CA GLN A 366 -23.95 1.24 0.19
C GLN A 366 -24.52 0.89 -1.21
N LEU A 367 -23.69 0.68 -2.24
CA LEU A 367 -24.12 0.58 -3.65
C LEU A 367 -25.20 -0.49 -3.94
N PHE A 368 -25.33 -1.53 -3.11
CA PHE A 368 -26.39 -2.53 -3.21
C PHE A 368 -27.66 -1.88 -2.74
N VAL A 369 -27.61 -1.03 -1.72
CA VAL A 369 -28.78 -0.37 -1.14
C VAL A 369 -29.57 0.32 -2.23
N LEU A 370 -28.87 1.01 -3.12
CA LEU A 370 -29.38 1.37 -4.45
C LEU A 370 -29.92 0.14 -5.20
N ILE A 371 -29.10 -0.81 -5.63
CA ILE A 371 -29.50 -2.00 -6.43
C ILE A 371 -30.69 -2.83 -5.89
N THR A 372 -30.97 -3.01 -4.59
CA THR A 372 -32.21 -3.68 -4.11
C THR A 372 -33.27 -2.78 -3.50
N LEU A 373 -33.01 -1.49 -3.22
CA LEU A 373 -34.11 -0.50 -3.30
C LEU A 373 -34.70 -0.56 -4.71
N VAL A 374 -33.84 -0.59 -5.73
CA VAL A 374 -34.19 -0.72 -7.15
C VAL A 374 -34.82 -2.08 -7.44
N LEU A 375 -34.17 -3.22 -7.19
CA LEU A 375 -34.74 -4.54 -7.52
C LEU A 375 -36.05 -4.84 -6.79
N MET A 376 -36.25 -4.39 -5.55
CA MET A 376 -37.57 -4.56 -4.91
C MET A 376 -38.57 -3.51 -5.34
N ALA A 377 -38.19 -2.28 -5.69
CA ALA A 377 -39.10 -1.36 -6.38
C ALA A 377 -39.52 -1.90 -7.76
N VAL A 378 -38.59 -2.51 -8.51
CA VAL A 378 -38.81 -3.21 -9.78
C VAL A 378 -39.76 -4.40 -9.61
N MET A 379 -39.56 -5.25 -8.59
CA MET A 379 -40.47 -6.38 -8.31
C MET A 379 -41.81 -5.94 -7.71
N ARG A 380 -41.87 -4.81 -6.98
CA ARG A 380 -43.09 -4.26 -6.37
C ARG A 380 -43.94 -3.46 -7.35
N TRP A 381 -43.29 -2.84 -8.34
CA TRP A 381 -43.88 -1.96 -9.35
C TRP A 381 -43.28 -2.22 -10.74
N PRO A 382 -43.51 -3.40 -11.35
CA PRO A 382 -42.91 -3.77 -12.64
C PRO A 382 -43.23 -2.79 -13.78
N LYS A 383 -44.34 -2.04 -13.69
CA LYS A 383 -44.70 -0.98 -14.65
C LYS A 383 -43.72 0.19 -14.71
N ILE A 384 -42.94 0.45 -13.66
CA ILE A 384 -41.88 1.49 -13.64
C ILE A 384 -40.46 0.89 -13.69
N ALA A 385 -40.32 -0.42 -13.92
CA ALA A 385 -39.01 -1.07 -13.94
C ALA A 385 -38.08 -0.50 -15.02
N ALA A 386 -38.58 -0.30 -16.24
CA ALA A 386 -37.81 0.27 -17.34
C ALA A 386 -37.29 1.70 -17.05
N PRO A 387 -38.12 2.70 -16.66
CA PRO A 387 -37.62 4.03 -16.32
C PRO A 387 -36.73 4.04 -15.06
N MET A 388 -36.93 3.12 -14.10
CA MET A 388 -36.01 2.99 -12.97
C MET A 388 -34.63 2.47 -13.38
N VAL A 389 -34.56 1.47 -14.27
CA VAL A 389 -33.29 0.97 -14.84
C VAL A 389 -32.62 2.06 -15.69
N ALA A 390 -33.37 2.78 -16.51
CA ALA A 390 -32.87 3.92 -17.30
C ALA A 390 -32.31 5.04 -16.39
N PHE A 391 -33.00 5.38 -15.30
CA PHE A 391 -32.49 6.34 -14.30
C PHE A 391 -31.17 5.84 -13.68
N CYS A 392 -31.08 4.56 -13.32
CA CYS A 392 -29.84 3.98 -12.78
C CYS A 392 -28.67 4.06 -13.77
N ILE A 393 -28.92 3.84 -15.07
CA ILE A 393 -27.90 4.01 -16.12
C ILE A 393 -27.52 5.49 -16.29
N ALA A 394 -28.49 6.42 -16.27
CA ALA A 394 -28.21 7.84 -16.37
C ALA A 394 -27.32 8.35 -15.22
N SER A 395 -27.62 8.00 -13.97
CA SER A 395 -26.71 8.31 -12.85
C SER A 395 -25.39 7.53 -12.88
N SER A 396 -25.34 6.35 -13.53
CA SER A 396 -24.09 5.60 -13.74
C SER A 396 -23.13 6.28 -14.73
N PHE A 397 -23.62 7.14 -15.62
CA PHE A 397 -22.81 8.00 -16.48
C PHE A 397 -22.58 9.37 -15.86
N MET A 398 -23.60 9.92 -15.20
CA MET A 398 -23.56 11.27 -14.64
C MET A 398 -22.63 11.36 -13.42
N GLY A 399 -22.54 10.31 -12.60
CA GLY A 399 -21.80 10.29 -11.33
C GLY A 399 -20.29 10.10 -11.39
N PRO A 400 -19.82 9.46 -12.46
CA PRO A 400 -18.76 10.00 -13.29
C PRO A 400 -19.10 11.44 -13.80
N PHE A 401 -19.39 11.67 -15.09
CA PHE A 401 -19.39 12.98 -15.79
C PHE A 401 -19.45 14.30 -14.99
N LEU A 402 -20.59 14.61 -14.36
CA LEU A 402 -21.08 15.98 -14.05
C LEU A 402 -20.08 16.80 -13.23
N THR A 403 -19.25 16.06 -12.54
CA THR A 403 -18.44 16.52 -11.46
C THR A 403 -17.13 17.15 -11.94
N VAL A 404 -16.37 16.51 -12.85
CA VAL A 404 -15.04 16.94 -13.35
C VAL A 404 -15.00 18.44 -13.62
N LEU A 405 -16.08 18.85 -14.24
CA LEU A 405 -16.48 20.19 -14.55
C LEU A 405 -16.08 21.24 -13.48
N TRP A 406 -16.15 20.94 -12.18
CA TRP A 406 -16.11 21.95 -11.10
C TRP A 406 -14.80 22.09 -10.26
N THR A 407 -13.67 21.40 -10.53
CA THR A 407 -12.32 21.66 -9.94
C THR A 407 -11.18 21.22 -10.91
N ASP A 408 -9.84 21.26 -10.62
CA ASP A 408 -8.67 20.90 -11.53
C ASP A 408 -7.36 20.15 -10.95
N ILE A 409 -6.79 18.88 -10.95
CA ILE A 409 -6.78 17.39 -11.35
C ILE A 409 -7.14 16.92 -12.81
N ASP A 410 -6.91 15.61 -13.08
CA ASP A 410 -7.12 14.73 -14.26
C ASP A 410 -7.50 13.31 -13.74
N PRO A 411 -8.19 12.46 -14.52
CA PRO A 411 -8.77 11.20 -14.04
C PRO A 411 -7.86 9.97 -14.12
N VAL A 412 -6.73 10.05 -14.81
CA VAL A 412 -5.78 8.95 -15.03
C VAL A 412 -4.92 8.74 -13.78
N GLY A 413 -4.71 9.78 -12.95
CA GLY A 413 -4.37 9.66 -11.52
C GLY A 413 -3.31 10.64 -11.00
N PRO A 414 -3.21 10.81 -9.66
CA PRO A 414 -2.91 12.06 -8.94
C PRO A 414 -1.55 12.68 -9.23
N SER A 415 -1.35 13.95 -8.81
CA SER A 415 -0.09 14.60 -9.18
C SER A 415 0.51 15.83 -8.43
N ASN A 416 1.55 15.61 -7.59
CA ASN A 416 2.62 16.60 -7.26
C ASN A 416 4.09 16.05 -7.25
N LEU A 417 4.31 14.81 -7.71
CA LEU A 417 5.24 13.75 -7.29
C LEU A 417 5.25 13.55 -5.78
N HIS A 418 5.42 14.63 -5.02
CA HIS A 418 5.33 14.68 -3.57
C HIS A 418 4.09 13.95 -3.00
N GLU A 419 2.93 14.15 -3.65
CA GLU A 419 1.66 13.45 -3.39
C GLU A 419 1.76 11.92 -3.36
N MET A 420 2.80 11.28 -3.93
CA MET A 420 2.84 9.82 -4.05
C MET A 420 3.41 9.08 -2.83
N ARG A 421 4.32 9.71 -2.07
CA ARG A 421 4.79 9.22 -0.72
C ARG A 421 3.60 9.11 0.21
N PHE A 422 2.61 9.95 -0.07
CA PHE A 422 1.41 10.12 0.70
C PHE A 422 0.21 9.96 -0.25
N PHE A 423 0.31 9.13 -1.30
CA PHE A 423 -0.86 8.81 -2.19
C PHE A 423 -2.01 8.23 -1.38
N LEU A 424 -1.61 7.75 -0.22
CA LEU A 424 -2.29 6.99 0.77
C LEU A 424 -2.72 7.95 1.91
N LEU A 425 -2.70 9.28 1.68
CA LEU A 425 -3.12 10.36 2.59
C LEU A 425 -3.41 11.69 1.89
N ASP A 426 -4.57 12.29 2.15
CA ASP A 426 -4.95 13.68 1.80
C ASP A 426 -4.90 14.02 0.31
N SER A 427 -4.45 13.06 -0.50
CA SER A 427 -4.61 13.03 -1.94
C SER A 427 -6.09 13.18 -2.26
N GLN A 428 -6.44 14.35 -2.80
CA GLN A 428 -7.81 14.72 -3.11
C GLN A 428 -8.42 13.76 -4.16
N PHE A 429 -7.55 13.14 -4.99
CA PHE A 429 -7.89 12.03 -5.89
C PHE A 429 -8.49 10.84 -5.14
N MET A 430 -7.85 10.41 -4.06
CA MET A 430 -8.36 9.35 -3.20
C MET A 430 -9.58 9.83 -2.43
N ALA A 431 -9.49 11.04 -1.85
CA ALA A 431 -10.51 11.62 -1.01
C ALA A 431 -11.88 11.64 -1.66
N GLN A 432 -11.91 11.95 -2.97
CA GLN A 432 -13.13 12.43 -3.60
C GLN A 432 -13.34 11.87 -5.04
N LEU A 433 -12.57 10.87 -5.54
CA LEU A 433 -12.96 10.00 -6.69
C LEU A 433 -12.74 8.54 -6.52
N TYR A 434 -11.48 8.21 -6.25
CA TYR A 434 -11.06 6.85 -6.40
C TYR A 434 -11.98 6.04 -5.49
N THR A 435 -12.27 6.62 -4.31
CA THR A 435 -13.36 6.33 -3.39
C THR A 435 -14.81 6.36 -3.92
N PRO A 436 -15.49 7.47 -4.24
CA PRO A 436 -16.89 7.50 -3.82
C PRO A 436 -17.84 6.59 -4.61
N PHE A 437 -18.91 6.14 -3.94
CA PHE A 437 -19.69 4.99 -4.40
C PHE A 437 -20.51 5.32 -5.66
N TYR A 438 -20.96 6.56 -5.73
CA TYR A 438 -21.69 7.17 -6.84
C TYR A 438 -20.84 7.32 -8.11
N ASN A 439 -19.51 7.30 -8.01
CA ASN A 439 -18.59 7.19 -9.15
C ASN A 439 -18.62 5.81 -9.81
N ASN A 440 -18.88 4.78 -9.01
CA ASN A 440 -18.65 3.38 -9.40
C ASN A 440 -19.98 2.62 -9.64
N LEU A 441 -21.12 3.32 -9.64
CA LEU A 441 -22.47 2.80 -9.79
C LEU A 441 -22.66 1.91 -11.03
N CYS A 442 -21.99 2.21 -12.14
CA CYS A 442 -22.10 1.49 -13.42
C CYS A 442 -21.88 -0.03 -13.30
N TRP A 443 -20.87 -0.48 -12.54
CA TRP A 443 -20.52 -1.91 -12.44
C TRP A 443 -21.56 -2.74 -11.71
N SER A 444 -22.25 -2.12 -10.75
CA SER A 444 -23.34 -2.74 -9.99
C SER A 444 -24.61 -2.84 -10.82
N VAL A 445 -24.89 -1.82 -11.64
CA VAL A 445 -25.97 -1.84 -12.64
C VAL A 445 -25.70 -2.90 -13.72
N GLY A 446 -24.46 -3.02 -14.18
CA GLY A 446 -24.03 -4.08 -15.11
C GLY A 446 -24.29 -5.50 -14.57
N GLY A 447 -23.94 -5.76 -13.31
CA GLY A 447 -24.23 -7.04 -12.65
C GLY A 447 -25.72 -7.34 -12.53
N MET A 448 -26.52 -6.33 -12.14
CA MET A 448 -27.97 -6.46 -12.09
C MET A 448 -28.56 -6.83 -13.46
N LEU A 449 -28.09 -6.21 -14.54
CA LEU A 449 -28.51 -6.55 -15.90
C LEU A 449 -28.08 -7.97 -16.31
N ALA A 450 -26.84 -8.36 -16.00
CA ALA A 450 -26.33 -9.71 -16.28
C ALA A 450 -27.17 -10.80 -15.59
N GLY A 451 -27.58 -10.59 -14.33
CA GLY A 451 -28.45 -11.53 -13.61
C GLY A 451 -29.87 -11.65 -14.17
N ILE A 452 -30.46 -10.55 -14.68
CA ILE A 452 -31.75 -10.58 -15.37
C ILE A 452 -31.66 -11.40 -16.67
N VAL A 453 -30.56 -11.25 -17.43
CA VAL A 453 -30.35 -12.01 -18.66
C VAL A 453 -30.05 -13.49 -18.36
N TYR A 454 -29.34 -13.81 -17.26
CA TYR A 454 -29.12 -15.19 -16.82
C TYR A 454 -30.42 -15.92 -16.49
N ASP A 455 -31.31 -15.31 -15.70
CA ASP A 455 -32.62 -15.89 -15.38
C ASP A 455 -33.47 -16.11 -16.65
N ARG A 456 -33.49 -15.13 -17.55
CA ARG A 456 -34.15 -15.27 -18.85
C ARG A 456 -33.55 -16.39 -19.70
N PHE A 457 -32.23 -16.54 -19.73
CA PHE A 457 -31.55 -17.61 -20.45
C PHE A 457 -32.00 -18.98 -19.93
N GLN A 458 -32.06 -19.18 -18.61
CA GLN A 458 -32.46 -20.49 -18.06
C GLN A 458 -33.88 -20.90 -18.48
N ARG A 459 -34.82 -19.94 -18.53
CA ARG A 459 -36.23 -20.13 -18.92
C ARG A 459 -36.47 -20.31 -20.43
N CYS A 460 -35.44 -20.22 -21.28
CA CYS A 460 -35.58 -20.34 -22.74
C CYS A 460 -35.38 -21.78 -23.27
N ASP A 461 -35.99 -22.09 -24.41
CA ASP A 461 -35.76 -23.34 -25.16
C ASP A 461 -34.35 -23.41 -25.77
N SER A 462 -33.92 -24.59 -26.22
CA SER A 462 -32.58 -24.83 -26.80
C SER A 462 -32.23 -23.86 -27.96
N ILE A 463 -33.14 -23.68 -28.91
CA ILE A 463 -32.97 -22.79 -30.07
C ILE A 463 -32.86 -21.32 -29.62
N ALA A 464 -33.63 -20.92 -28.61
CA ALA A 464 -33.58 -19.58 -28.03
C ALA A 464 -32.30 -19.35 -27.21
N LYS A 465 -31.81 -20.37 -26.48
CA LYS A 465 -30.53 -20.37 -25.77
C LYS A 465 -29.34 -20.20 -26.72
N GLU A 466 -29.32 -20.94 -27.83
CA GLU A 466 -28.25 -20.80 -28.84
C GLU A 466 -28.24 -19.39 -29.47
N ARG A 467 -29.42 -18.88 -29.85
CA ARG A 467 -29.59 -17.52 -30.39
C ARG A 467 -29.14 -16.45 -29.38
N LEU A 468 -29.53 -16.58 -28.11
CA LEU A 468 -29.16 -15.65 -27.04
C LEU A 468 -27.65 -15.71 -26.73
N LEU A 469 -27.03 -16.90 -26.78
CA LEU A 469 -25.58 -17.04 -26.60
C LEU A 469 -24.79 -16.38 -27.75
N LYS A 470 -25.28 -16.48 -28.99
CA LYS A 470 -24.72 -15.76 -30.15
C LYS A 470 -24.81 -14.24 -29.96
N TRP A 471 -25.97 -13.71 -29.56
CA TRP A 471 -26.12 -12.28 -29.23
C TRP A 471 -25.18 -11.82 -28.10
N ILE A 472 -25.10 -12.55 -26.99
CA ILE A 472 -24.20 -12.21 -25.87
C ILE A 472 -22.73 -12.21 -26.32
N THR A 473 -22.33 -13.17 -27.15
CA THR A 473 -20.95 -13.23 -27.69
C THR A 473 -20.65 -12.01 -28.57
N PHE A 474 -21.58 -11.62 -29.44
CA PHE A 474 -21.46 -10.43 -30.30
C PHE A 474 -21.39 -9.13 -29.49
N SER A 475 -22.29 -8.94 -28.51
CA SER A 475 -22.27 -7.78 -27.61
C SER A 475 -20.97 -7.70 -26.79
N THR A 476 -20.40 -8.82 -26.37
CA THR A 476 -19.10 -8.85 -25.68
C THR A 476 -17.98 -8.28 -26.56
N GLY A 477 -17.98 -8.61 -27.86
CA GLY A 477 -17.04 -8.04 -28.83
C GLY A 477 -17.19 -6.52 -29.01
N ILE A 478 -18.44 -6.04 -29.10
CA ILE A 478 -18.72 -4.59 -29.18
C ILE A 478 -18.24 -3.86 -27.92
N PHE A 479 -18.56 -4.37 -26.72
CA PHE A 479 -18.10 -3.75 -25.49
C PHE A 479 -16.58 -3.79 -25.33
N CYS A 480 -15.89 -4.82 -25.85
CA CYS A 480 -14.43 -4.87 -25.90
C CYS A 480 -13.85 -3.74 -26.79
N ALA A 481 -14.41 -3.54 -27.99
CA ALA A 481 -14.00 -2.47 -28.90
C ALA A 481 -14.27 -1.07 -28.31
N MET A 482 -15.46 -0.86 -27.74
CA MET A 482 -15.80 0.38 -27.02
C MET A 482 -14.87 0.63 -25.84
N LEU A 483 -14.50 -0.41 -25.10
CA LEU A 483 -13.58 -0.33 -23.97
C LEU A 483 -12.20 0.16 -24.44
N LEU A 484 -11.58 -0.54 -25.40
CA LEU A 484 -10.26 -0.17 -25.95
C LEU A 484 -10.25 1.26 -26.51
N LEU A 485 -11.30 1.66 -27.24
CA LEU A 485 -11.44 3.03 -27.75
C LEU A 485 -11.55 4.07 -26.63
N SER A 486 -12.35 3.78 -25.58
CA SER A 486 -12.53 4.71 -24.45
C SER A 486 -11.28 4.82 -23.55
N ILE A 487 -10.46 3.78 -23.48
CA ILE A 487 -9.14 3.81 -22.83
C ILE A 487 -8.22 4.75 -23.60
N TYR A 488 -8.09 4.55 -24.91
CA TYR A 488 -7.29 5.41 -25.77
C TYR A 488 -7.73 6.88 -25.70
N ALA A 489 -9.04 7.15 -25.83
CA ALA A 489 -9.57 8.51 -25.79
C ALA A 489 -9.36 9.21 -24.43
N THR A 490 -9.46 8.48 -23.31
CA THR A 490 -9.19 9.03 -21.97
C THR A 490 -7.70 9.36 -21.79
N ILE A 491 -6.80 8.58 -22.37
CA ILE A 491 -5.34 8.82 -22.33
C ILE A 491 -4.98 10.03 -23.18
N ALA A 492 -5.52 10.15 -24.39
CA ALA A 492 -5.32 11.30 -25.26
C ALA A 492 -5.82 12.61 -24.61
N ALA A 493 -7.04 12.61 -24.05
CA ALA A 493 -7.58 13.76 -23.33
C ALA A 493 -6.81 14.14 -22.05
N SER A 494 -5.96 13.26 -21.52
CA SER A 494 -5.02 13.48 -20.41
C SER A 494 -3.65 14.04 -20.86
N GLU A 495 -3.39 14.12 -22.17
CA GLU A 495 -2.14 14.65 -22.75
C GLU A 495 -2.32 16.03 -23.39
N GLU A 496 -3.58 16.42 -23.62
CA GLU A 496 -3.98 17.67 -24.23
C GLU A 496 -4.19 18.74 -23.13
N ASN A 497 -3.14 19.51 -22.82
CA ASN A 497 -3.04 20.47 -21.68
C ASN A 497 -3.98 21.72 -21.79
N SER A 498 -5.20 21.57 -22.31
CA SER A 498 -6.19 22.64 -22.44
C SER A 498 -7.08 22.75 -21.18
N PRO A 499 -7.02 23.85 -20.40
CA PRO A 499 -7.95 24.07 -19.29
C PRO A 499 -9.39 24.38 -19.74
N TYR A 500 -9.66 24.45 -21.05
CA TYR A 500 -10.99 24.71 -21.59
C TYR A 500 -11.78 23.42 -21.88
N ASP A 501 -11.10 22.28 -22.08
CA ASP A 501 -11.70 21.02 -22.53
C ASP A 501 -12.00 20.04 -21.38
N ARG A 502 -12.23 20.60 -20.19
CA ARG A 502 -12.58 19.89 -18.95
C ARG A 502 -13.81 18.99 -19.13
N TRP A 503 -14.78 19.44 -19.93
CA TRP A 503 -15.99 18.70 -20.28
C TRP A 503 -15.71 17.47 -21.18
N TRP A 504 -14.66 17.51 -22.00
CA TRP A 504 -14.28 16.42 -22.92
C TRP A 504 -13.60 15.28 -22.16
N ILE A 505 -12.62 15.60 -21.29
CA ILE A 505 -12.00 14.60 -20.42
C ILE A 505 -13.01 13.98 -19.44
N ALA A 506 -14.01 14.75 -18.98
CA ALA A 506 -15.18 14.21 -18.28
C ALA A 506 -15.96 13.20 -19.12
N MET A 507 -16.23 13.50 -20.39
CA MET A 507 -16.99 12.63 -21.29
C MET A 507 -16.24 11.33 -21.63
N CYS A 508 -14.95 11.41 -21.93
CA CYS A 508 -14.09 10.25 -22.17
C CYS A 508 -14.05 9.30 -20.98
N TYR A 509 -13.73 9.82 -19.79
CA TYR A 509 -13.58 8.99 -18.59
C TYR A 509 -14.92 8.39 -18.11
N SER A 510 -16.04 9.10 -18.30
CA SER A 510 -17.39 8.54 -18.06
C SER A 510 -17.71 7.37 -18.97
N THR A 511 -17.35 7.51 -20.24
CA THR A 511 -17.54 6.48 -21.26
C THR A 511 -16.68 5.25 -20.96
N TYR A 512 -15.44 5.46 -20.51
CA TYR A 512 -14.53 4.41 -20.04
C TYR A 512 -15.09 3.63 -18.83
N LYS A 513 -15.63 4.30 -17.81
CA LYS A 513 -16.25 3.64 -16.65
C LYS A 513 -17.46 2.80 -17.06
N LEU A 514 -18.24 3.25 -18.04
CA LEU A 514 -19.45 2.57 -18.51
C LEU A 514 -19.16 1.41 -19.46
N SER A 515 -18.23 1.57 -20.41
CA SER A 515 -17.81 0.53 -21.35
C SER A 515 -17.17 -0.66 -20.64
N ALA A 516 -16.34 -0.39 -19.63
CA ALA A 516 -15.69 -1.41 -18.80
C ALA A 516 -16.72 -2.24 -18.02
N ALA A 517 -17.63 -1.58 -17.32
CA ALA A 517 -18.73 -2.23 -16.61
C ALA A 517 -19.55 -3.14 -17.52
N ALA A 518 -19.88 -2.68 -18.74
CA ALA A 518 -20.61 -3.47 -19.72
C ALA A 518 -19.80 -4.69 -20.23
N PHE A 519 -18.52 -4.50 -20.54
CA PHE A 519 -17.62 -5.56 -21.00
C PHE A 519 -17.49 -6.70 -19.98
N PHE A 520 -17.12 -6.41 -18.73
CA PHE A 520 -16.94 -7.47 -17.72
C PHE A 520 -18.27 -8.14 -17.32
N SER A 521 -19.40 -7.41 -17.37
CA SER A 521 -20.74 -8.00 -17.25
C SER A 521 -21.04 -9.00 -18.34
N ALA A 522 -20.73 -8.65 -19.60
CA ALA A 522 -20.94 -9.53 -20.74
C ALA A 522 -20.00 -10.74 -20.73
N VAL A 523 -18.71 -10.56 -20.40
CA VAL A 523 -17.72 -11.64 -20.26
C VAL A 523 -18.14 -12.64 -19.17
N MET A 524 -18.51 -12.16 -17.98
CA MET A 524 -18.92 -13.03 -16.87
C MET A 524 -20.18 -13.81 -17.17
N LEU A 525 -21.21 -13.15 -17.69
CA LEU A 525 -22.42 -13.82 -18.15
C LEU A 525 -22.10 -14.84 -19.25
N ARG A 526 -21.28 -14.46 -20.23
CA ARG A 526 -20.96 -15.30 -21.40
C ARG A 526 -20.29 -16.60 -20.99
N ILE A 527 -19.31 -16.57 -20.09
CA ILE A 527 -18.58 -17.78 -19.71
C ILE A 527 -19.43 -18.64 -18.76
N LEU A 528 -20.13 -18.03 -17.80
CA LEU A 528 -21.07 -18.69 -16.88
C LEU A 528 -22.13 -19.53 -17.61
N LEU A 529 -22.64 -19.03 -18.74
CA LEU A 529 -23.65 -19.71 -19.55
C LEU A 529 -23.10 -20.91 -20.36
N THR A 530 -21.77 -21.07 -20.46
CA THR A 530 -21.11 -22.24 -21.08
C THR A 530 -20.46 -23.18 -20.07
N GLU A 531 -20.62 -22.92 -18.78
CA GLU A 531 -20.06 -23.70 -17.68
C GLU A 531 -20.63 -25.13 -17.60
N ARG A 532 -19.76 -26.13 -17.74
CA ARG A 532 -20.06 -27.54 -17.44
C ARG A 532 -19.76 -27.87 -15.98
N ASP A 533 -20.40 -28.91 -15.47
CA ASP A 533 -20.35 -29.35 -14.06
C ASP A 533 -18.99 -29.95 -13.68
N PHE A 534 -17.99 -29.09 -13.48
CA PHE A 534 -16.65 -29.44 -13.02
C PHE A 534 -16.41 -28.91 -11.61
N TYR A 535 -15.98 -29.78 -10.69
CA TYR A 535 -15.70 -29.41 -9.31
C TYR A 535 -14.23 -29.01 -9.13
N GLY A 536 -13.98 -27.77 -8.73
CA GLY A 536 -12.63 -27.21 -8.58
C GLY A 536 -11.75 -27.95 -7.57
N SER A 537 -10.43 -27.79 -7.68
CA SER A 537 -9.49 -28.48 -6.77
C SER A 537 -9.71 -28.07 -5.31
N SER A 538 -9.34 -28.93 -4.36
CA SER A 538 -9.54 -28.64 -2.93
C SER A 538 -8.68 -27.48 -2.43
N MET A 539 -7.52 -27.19 -3.03
CA MET A 539 -6.71 -26.01 -2.70
C MET A 539 -7.40 -24.71 -3.14
N VAL A 540 -7.94 -24.72 -4.36
CA VAL A 540 -8.72 -23.62 -4.93
C VAL A 540 -9.96 -23.38 -4.04
N ARG A 541 -10.73 -24.43 -3.73
CA ARG A 541 -11.91 -24.40 -2.82
C ARG A 541 -11.61 -24.18 -1.33
N MET A 542 -10.35 -24.25 -0.90
CA MET A 542 -9.93 -23.90 0.46
C MET A 542 -9.61 -22.40 0.52
N GLY A 543 -8.75 -21.95 -0.39
CA GLY A 543 -8.35 -20.56 -0.45
C GLY A 543 -9.50 -19.61 -0.81
N ALA A 544 -10.49 -20.12 -1.55
CA ALA A 544 -11.89 -19.70 -1.55
C ALA A 544 -12.34 -19.02 -0.27
N ARG A 545 -12.28 -19.74 0.84
CA ARG A 545 -12.95 -19.36 2.08
C ARG A 545 -12.00 -18.59 3.00
N LEU A 546 -10.68 -18.75 2.80
CA LEU A 546 -9.62 -17.93 3.40
C LEU A 546 -9.59 -16.47 2.91
N TYR A 547 -10.22 -16.21 1.77
CA TYR A 547 -10.02 -15.02 0.95
C TYR A 547 -10.06 -13.67 1.65
N TYR A 548 -11.05 -13.52 2.50
CA TYR A 548 -11.33 -12.29 3.20
C TYR A 548 -10.42 -12.15 4.42
N CYS A 549 -9.91 -13.28 4.94
CA CYS A 549 -8.85 -13.31 5.93
C CYS A 549 -7.58 -12.74 5.27
N VAL A 550 -7.20 -13.29 4.10
CA VAL A 550 -5.98 -12.84 3.43
C VAL A 550 -6.11 -11.39 2.96
N TYR A 551 -7.30 -10.94 2.56
CA TYR A 551 -7.55 -9.52 2.32
C TYR A 551 -7.46 -8.62 3.57
N LEU A 552 -7.65 -9.13 4.78
CA LEU A 552 -7.56 -8.29 5.99
C LEU A 552 -6.25 -8.43 6.76
N ILE A 553 -5.33 -9.24 6.25
CA ILE A 553 -3.96 -9.37 6.79
C ILE A 553 -2.89 -9.08 5.75
N HIS A 554 -3.15 -9.23 4.44
CA HIS A 554 -2.12 -9.09 3.40
C HIS A 554 -1.39 -7.77 3.49
N LEU A 555 -2.16 -6.70 3.64
CA LEU A 555 -1.61 -5.40 3.77
C LEU A 555 -1.17 -5.18 5.21
N PRO A 556 -1.82 -5.50 6.34
CA PRO A 556 -1.09 -5.51 7.63
C PRO A 556 0.32 -6.14 7.58
N ILE A 557 0.45 -7.33 6.99
CA ILE A 557 1.68 -8.11 6.73
C ILE A 557 2.70 -7.41 5.81
N PHE A 558 2.31 -6.35 5.12
CA PHE A 558 3.12 -5.80 4.05
C PHE A 558 4.28 -4.91 4.55
N ARG A 559 4.02 -3.81 5.28
CA ARG A 559 5.05 -3.10 6.07
C ARG A 559 5.55 -3.95 7.23
N ILE A 560 4.83 -4.99 7.67
CA ILE A 560 5.43 -6.03 8.54
C ILE A 560 6.65 -6.67 7.86
N VAL A 561 6.76 -6.51 6.53
CA VAL A 561 7.89 -6.94 5.71
C VAL A 561 8.63 -5.77 5.06
N PHE A 562 8.18 -4.51 5.16
CA PHE A 562 8.76 -3.31 4.49
C PHE A 562 8.94 -2.04 5.30
N GLY A 563 8.63 -2.11 6.58
CA GLY A 563 9.62 -1.62 7.48
C GLY A 563 10.56 -2.71 7.93
N ASN A 564 11.68 -3.03 7.23
CA ASN A 564 12.27 -4.40 7.37
C ASN A 564 13.80 -5.03 7.12
N GLU A 565 15.83 -4.51 6.06
CA GLU A 565 17.36 -4.83 6.11
C GLU A 565 18.17 -3.52 6.33
N THR A 566 19.52 -3.47 6.41
CA THR A 566 20.33 -2.23 6.64
C THR A 566 21.46 -1.56 5.72
N ALA A 567 21.62 -0.99 4.46
CA ALA A 567 21.23 -0.46 3.07
C ALA A 567 20.43 0.80 2.56
N VAL A 568 21.10 1.41 1.61
CA VAL A 568 20.70 1.85 0.27
C VAL A 568 20.37 0.68 -0.69
N VAL A 569 19.20 0.57 -1.33
CA VAL A 569 18.67 -0.73 -1.81
C VAL A 569 18.32 -0.53 -3.31
N GLU A 570 18.90 -1.29 -4.25
CA GLU A 570 18.90 -1.06 -5.72
C GLU A 570 18.81 -2.39 -6.54
N ALA A 571 17.96 -2.64 -7.57
CA ALA A 571 17.75 -4.04 -8.10
C ALA A 571 17.72 -4.33 -9.65
N THR A 572 17.49 -5.62 -10.07
CA THR A 572 17.96 -6.24 -11.35
C THR A 572 17.25 -7.54 -11.90
N PRO A 573 16.96 -7.66 -13.21
CA PRO A 573 16.94 -8.88 -14.09
C PRO A 573 17.81 -8.89 -15.41
N THR A 574 18.78 -9.81 -15.61
CA THR A 574 19.84 -9.89 -16.71
C THR A 574 19.46 -10.64 -18.03
N LEU A 575 20.11 -10.51 -19.22
CA LEU A 575 21.54 -10.72 -19.58
C LEU A 575 21.86 -10.49 -21.11
N LEU A 576 23.16 -10.41 -21.46
CA LEU A 576 23.83 -10.50 -22.80
C LEU A 576 23.84 -9.28 -23.75
N VAL A 577 25.01 -8.60 -23.76
CA VAL A 577 25.85 -8.17 -24.90
C VAL A 577 27.08 -7.48 -24.27
N SER A 578 28.29 -7.62 -24.81
CA SER A 578 29.42 -6.78 -24.35
C SER A 578 29.26 -5.37 -24.94
N ASN A 579 28.46 -4.55 -24.27
CA ASN A 579 28.30 -3.13 -24.55
C ASN A 579 29.14 -2.32 -23.56
N ASP A 580 29.37 -1.07 -23.90
CA ASP A 580 30.15 -0.10 -23.13
C ASP A 580 29.61 0.15 -21.68
N TYR A 581 28.49 -0.48 -21.27
CA TYR A 581 28.12 -0.65 -19.85
C TYR A 581 29.29 -1.21 -19.04
N ASP A 582 29.91 -2.28 -19.54
CA ASP A 582 30.79 -3.13 -18.74
C ASP A 582 32.16 -2.45 -18.50
N LEU A 583 32.38 -1.27 -19.10
CA LEU A 583 33.48 -0.34 -18.82
C LEU A 583 33.22 0.58 -17.62
N MET A 584 31.97 0.81 -17.25
CA MET A 584 31.59 1.79 -16.22
C MET A 584 31.90 1.26 -14.80
N PRO A 585 32.13 2.15 -13.82
CA PRO A 585 32.12 1.75 -12.42
C PRO A 585 30.75 1.18 -12.02
N PRO A 586 30.66 0.10 -11.23
CA PRO A 586 29.38 -0.32 -10.68
C PRO A 586 28.85 0.80 -9.79
N LEU A 587 27.60 1.21 -10.01
CA LEU A 587 26.94 2.21 -9.18
C LEU A 587 27.12 1.93 -7.68
N PHE A 588 27.03 0.66 -7.28
CA PHE A 588 26.93 0.27 -5.88
C PHE A 588 28.04 -0.72 -5.50
N HIS A 589 28.79 -0.39 -4.45
CA HIS A 589 29.90 -1.23 -3.98
C HIS A 589 30.14 -1.07 -2.48
N TYR A 590 29.51 -1.93 -1.69
CA TYR A 590 29.70 -2.04 -0.25
C TYR A 590 30.83 -3.02 0.06
N GLN A 591 31.88 -2.58 0.77
CA GLN A 591 32.86 -3.49 1.37
C GLN A 591 32.14 -4.39 2.39
N ASN A 592 32.69 -5.58 2.64
CA ASN A 592 32.07 -6.53 3.56
C ASN A 592 32.08 -5.98 5.00
N MET A 593 30.89 -5.56 5.47
CA MET A 593 30.66 -4.99 6.80
C MET A 593 31.07 -5.92 7.94
N THR A 594 30.82 -7.23 7.80
CA THR A 594 31.21 -8.23 8.81
C THR A 594 32.72 -8.40 8.84
N GLU A 595 33.39 -8.36 7.69
CA GLU A 595 34.84 -8.48 7.58
C GLU A 595 35.57 -7.22 8.09
N CYS A 596 35.01 -6.03 7.86
CA CYS A 596 35.50 -4.78 8.45
C CYS A 596 35.61 -4.90 9.97
N PHE A 597 34.60 -5.45 10.63
CA PHE A 597 34.55 -5.60 12.09
C PHE A 597 35.30 -6.82 12.62
N ALA A 598 35.37 -7.92 11.87
CA ALA A 598 36.22 -9.04 12.20
C ALA A 598 37.72 -8.69 12.18
N LYS A 599 38.13 -7.72 11.34
CA LYS A 599 39.52 -7.22 11.27
C LYS A 599 39.76 -6.02 12.19
N HIS A 600 38.79 -5.13 12.33
CA HIS A 600 38.90 -3.89 13.11
C HIS A 600 37.66 -3.72 14.03
N PRO A 601 37.62 -4.34 15.22
CA PRO A 601 36.43 -4.34 16.08
C PRO A 601 35.98 -2.96 16.56
N GLY A 602 36.91 -2.00 16.66
CA GLY A 602 36.63 -0.60 17.01
C GLY A 602 36.44 0.34 15.80
N SER A 603 36.58 -0.15 14.57
CA SER A 603 36.45 0.68 13.37
C SER A 603 35.02 1.18 13.23
N ARG A 604 34.88 2.32 12.55
CA ARG A 604 33.60 2.66 11.93
C ARG A 604 33.52 2.04 10.54
N TYR A 605 32.36 1.56 10.18
CA TYR A 605 31.99 1.35 8.79
C TYR A 605 31.27 2.61 8.31
N CYS A 606 31.49 3.02 7.07
CA CYS A 606 30.92 4.22 6.54
C CYS A 606 30.43 4.07 5.09
N VAL A 607 29.14 4.27 4.83
CA VAL A 607 28.65 4.47 3.45
C VAL A 607 29.01 5.90 3.04
N VAL A 608 29.48 6.08 1.81
CA VAL A 608 29.78 7.36 1.18
C VAL A 608 29.24 7.40 -0.25
N LYS A 609 28.98 8.60 -0.74
CA LYS A 609 28.53 8.89 -2.10
C LYS A 609 29.63 9.61 -2.88
N LEU A 610 29.96 9.22 -4.11
CA LEU A 610 31.23 9.56 -4.78
C LEU A 610 31.06 10.19 -6.18
N VAL A 611 31.08 11.53 -6.24
CA VAL A 611 30.88 12.34 -7.45
C VAL A 611 31.95 12.14 -8.52
N ILE A 612 31.72 11.34 -9.56
CA ILE A 612 32.64 11.29 -10.71
C ILE A 612 32.79 12.68 -11.35
N LYS A 613 34.04 13.11 -11.54
CA LYS A 613 34.41 14.36 -12.21
C LYS A 613 34.46 14.18 -13.74
N PRO A 614 33.88 15.11 -14.53
CA PRO A 614 33.96 15.07 -15.99
C PRO A 614 35.42 15.02 -16.49
N THR A 615 35.70 14.05 -17.35
CA THR A 615 37.06 13.73 -17.82
C THR A 615 37.07 13.57 -19.34
N PRO A 616 37.26 14.67 -20.11
CA PRO A 616 37.24 14.64 -21.57
C PRO A 616 38.24 13.62 -22.15
N HIS A 617 37.86 12.95 -23.24
CA HIS A 617 38.65 11.93 -23.95
C HIS A 617 38.90 10.62 -23.19
N SER A 618 38.20 10.36 -22.08
CA SER A 618 38.17 9.02 -21.47
C SER A 618 37.04 8.21 -22.08
N GLU A 619 37.36 7.03 -22.64
CA GLU A 619 36.34 6.07 -23.11
C GLU A 619 35.38 5.70 -21.98
N VAL A 620 35.82 5.65 -20.71
CA VAL A 620 34.92 5.43 -19.56
C VAL A 620 34.08 6.67 -19.23
N TRP A 621 34.46 7.88 -19.66
CA TRP A 621 33.62 9.08 -19.60
C TRP A 621 32.74 9.29 -20.88
N ASP A 622 32.94 8.50 -21.95
CA ASP A 622 32.12 8.51 -23.18
C ASP A 622 31.19 7.28 -23.33
N ALA A 623 31.59 6.14 -22.78
CA ALA A 623 30.75 4.99 -22.39
C ALA A 623 29.91 5.33 -21.13
N VAL A 624 30.26 6.44 -20.50
CA VAL A 624 29.31 7.36 -19.89
C VAL A 624 28.55 8.09 -21.05
N VAL A 625 28.31 9.40 -21.11
CA VAL A 625 27.57 10.15 -22.19
C VAL A 625 26.09 9.80 -22.57
N LYS A 626 25.60 8.54 -22.51
CA LYS A 626 24.32 8.10 -23.13
C LYS A 626 23.23 7.29 -22.32
N TYR A 627 23.47 6.53 -21.24
CA TYR A 627 22.48 5.81 -20.36
C TYR A 627 21.72 6.82 -19.53
N SER A 628 22.41 7.49 -18.60
CA SER A 628 21.85 8.56 -17.80
C SER A 628 21.22 9.66 -18.67
N LYS A 629 21.61 9.81 -19.94
CA LYS A 629 20.89 10.71 -20.86
C LYS A 629 19.47 10.21 -21.19
N HIS A 630 19.25 8.91 -21.20
CA HIS A 630 17.93 8.31 -21.36
C HIS A 630 17.09 8.44 -20.10
N ALA A 631 15.81 8.72 -20.30
CA ALA A 631 14.75 8.43 -19.35
C ALA A 631 14.45 6.91 -19.30
N SER A 632 15.46 6.04 -19.15
CA SER A 632 15.28 4.60 -18.84
C SER A 632 16.48 3.94 -18.18
N PHE A 633 17.52 4.70 -17.83
CA PHE A 633 18.71 4.20 -17.16
C PHE A 633 19.23 5.17 -16.13
N HIS A 634 19.87 4.58 -15.13
CA HIS A 634 20.46 5.19 -13.96
C HIS A 634 21.33 6.36 -14.34
N GLU A 635 21.46 7.26 -13.39
CA GLU A 635 22.63 8.06 -13.28
C GLU A 635 23.87 7.21 -12.98
N HIS A 636 24.63 6.84 -14.01
CA HIS A 636 25.85 6.04 -13.89
C HIS A 636 27.11 6.79 -13.47
N SER A 637 27.06 8.13 -13.43
CA SER A 637 28.01 8.86 -12.58
C SER A 637 27.74 8.61 -11.09
N LEU A 638 26.52 8.23 -10.67
CA LEU A 638 26.12 8.19 -9.25
C LEU A 638 26.59 6.95 -8.50
N LEU A 639 27.70 7.10 -7.77
CA LEU A 639 28.33 5.98 -7.08
C LEU A 639 28.08 6.01 -5.56
N ASP A 640 27.61 4.89 -4.99
CA ASP A 640 27.60 4.65 -3.54
C ASP A 640 28.63 3.59 -3.15
N ARG A 641 29.33 3.84 -2.05
CA ARG A 641 30.48 3.09 -1.60
C ARG A 641 30.41 2.84 -0.10
N GLY A 642 30.36 1.58 0.31
CA GLY A 642 30.54 1.20 1.71
C GLY A 642 32.01 0.98 2.01
N LEU A 643 32.58 1.72 2.96
CA LEU A 643 34.02 1.76 3.26
C LEU A 643 34.28 1.50 4.75
N CYS A 644 35.27 0.67 5.05
CA CYS A 644 35.77 0.49 6.42
C CYS A 644 36.74 1.63 6.76
N VAL A 645 36.43 2.42 7.79
CA VAL A 645 37.18 3.65 8.13
C VAL A 645 38.63 3.36 8.49
N ASP A 646 38.89 2.41 9.38
CA ASP A 646 40.26 2.13 9.83
C ASP A 646 41.11 1.53 8.70
N ALA A 647 40.50 0.77 7.78
CA ALA A 647 41.17 0.31 6.57
C ALA A 647 41.48 1.46 5.59
N CYS A 648 40.58 2.44 5.46
CA CYS A 648 40.84 3.66 4.69
C CYS A 648 41.89 4.58 5.35
N VAL A 649 41.95 4.65 6.68
CA VAL A 649 43.01 5.37 7.42
C VAL A 649 44.36 4.70 7.16
N ALA A 650 44.46 3.38 7.39
CA ALA A 650 45.68 2.61 7.12
C ALA A 650 46.13 2.69 5.65
N LEU A 651 45.20 2.76 4.70
CA LEU A 651 45.50 3.00 3.29
C LEU A 651 46.08 4.40 3.07
N VAL A 652 45.42 5.46 3.56
CA VAL A 652 45.85 6.85 3.34
C VAL A 652 47.18 7.13 4.05
N ASP A 653 47.41 6.58 5.24
CA ASP A 653 48.66 6.70 5.99
C ASP A 653 49.83 5.92 5.34
N SER A 654 49.54 4.99 4.41
CA SER A 654 50.54 4.27 3.61
C SER A 654 50.96 4.99 2.32
N LEU A 655 50.30 6.09 1.97
CA LEU A 655 50.60 6.88 0.77
C LEU A 655 51.54 8.05 1.09
N ASP A 656 52.48 8.32 0.19
CA ASP A 656 53.29 9.54 0.26
C ASP A 656 52.39 10.80 0.23
N PRO A 657 52.65 11.84 1.07
CA PRO A 657 51.75 13.00 1.16
C PRO A 657 51.50 13.74 -0.15
N ALA A 658 52.45 13.73 -1.10
CA ALA A 658 52.24 14.30 -2.42
C ALA A 658 51.27 13.44 -3.26
N ALA A 659 51.41 12.10 -3.20
CA ALA A 659 50.48 11.18 -3.85
C ALA A 659 49.07 11.25 -3.22
N ALA A 660 48.96 11.27 -1.90
CA ALA A 660 47.69 11.43 -1.19
C ALA A 660 46.96 12.75 -1.55
N ALA A 661 47.70 13.81 -1.88
CA ALA A 661 47.13 15.06 -2.38
C ALA A 661 46.57 14.94 -3.81
N THR A 662 47.13 14.09 -4.68
CA THR A 662 46.60 13.89 -6.05
C THR A 662 45.27 13.13 -6.07
N PHE A 663 45.02 12.26 -5.08
CA PHE A 663 43.73 11.57 -4.90
C PHE A 663 42.68 12.41 -4.16
N TYR A 664 43.01 13.61 -3.68
CA TYR A 664 42.01 14.52 -3.11
C TYR A 664 41.32 15.31 -4.23
N THR A 665 40.02 15.09 -4.42
CA THR A 665 39.23 15.84 -5.41
C THR A 665 38.37 16.87 -4.70
N GLU A 666 38.39 18.13 -5.16
CA GLU A 666 37.47 19.17 -4.69
C GLU A 666 36.01 18.91 -5.10
N ARG A 667 35.06 19.58 -4.44
CA ARG A 667 33.64 19.37 -4.68
C ARG A 667 33.22 19.77 -6.10
N VAL A 668 32.64 18.82 -6.82
CA VAL A 668 32.04 19.00 -8.16
C VAL A 668 30.52 19.11 -8.02
N THR A 669 29.83 19.76 -8.96
CA THR A 669 28.37 19.95 -8.95
C THR A 669 27.71 19.57 -10.28
N VAL A 670 26.93 18.47 -10.33
CA VAL A 670 26.24 17.92 -11.54
C VAL A 670 24.72 17.60 -11.34
N THR A 671 23.70 18.45 -11.56
CA THR A 671 22.32 18.21 -11.00
C THR A 671 21.54 17.00 -11.56
N PRO A 672 20.71 16.22 -10.78
CA PRO A 672 20.24 16.41 -9.38
C PRO A 672 20.14 15.16 -8.44
N TYR A 673 21.26 14.68 -7.90
CA TYR A 673 21.59 14.50 -6.46
C TYR A 673 20.71 15.40 -5.49
N ARG A 674 20.27 15.01 -4.24
CA ARG A 674 19.56 15.93 -3.26
C ARG A 674 19.51 15.96 -1.63
N LEU A 675 20.00 15.05 -0.74
CA LEU A 675 19.96 14.78 0.77
C LEU A 675 18.66 14.52 1.56
N LEU A 676 18.82 13.74 2.64
CA LEU A 676 17.88 13.33 3.70
C LEU A 676 18.19 14.31 4.97
N THR A 677 17.53 14.38 6.17
CA THR A 677 17.83 14.58 7.68
C THR A 677 17.09 13.68 8.78
N ILE A 678 17.72 12.79 9.62
CA ILE A 678 17.03 11.96 10.71
C ILE A 678 17.04 12.95 12.00
N PRO A 679 15.88 13.35 12.64
CA PRO A 679 15.05 13.78 14.65
C PRO A 679 15.01 12.96 16.12
N SER A 680 14.55 11.62 16.34
CA SER A 680 15.02 10.08 16.42
C SER A 680 16.20 9.08 15.75
N GLU A 681 17.33 9.29 14.95
CA GLU A 681 18.86 8.99 14.81
C GLU A 681 19.78 10.30 14.75
N ASN A 682 20.87 10.69 15.55
CA ASN A 682 21.71 11.98 15.32
C ASN A 682 23.23 12.36 15.81
N ASP A 683 24.38 11.93 15.24
CA ASP A 683 25.83 12.40 15.39
C ASP A 683 26.41 13.18 14.17
N LEU A 684 25.70 13.06 13.06
CA LEU A 684 26.12 13.08 11.66
C LEU A 684 27.39 13.95 11.35
N PRO A 685 27.37 15.30 11.38
CA PRO A 685 28.52 16.18 11.17
C PRO A 685 29.78 15.94 11.98
N GLN A 686 29.67 15.53 13.24
CA GLN A 686 30.86 15.33 14.08
C GLN A 686 31.77 14.25 13.48
N GLN A 687 31.18 13.28 12.79
CA GLN A 687 31.87 12.20 12.11
C GLN A 687 32.40 12.62 10.71
N GLN A 688 31.72 13.48 9.97
CA GLN A 688 32.20 13.97 8.65
C GLN A 688 33.31 15.00 8.76
N ALA A 689 33.25 15.89 9.76
CA ALA A 689 34.35 16.79 10.09
C ALA A 689 35.62 15.99 10.44
N ARG A 690 35.46 14.74 10.91
CA ARG A 690 36.54 13.82 11.30
C ARG A 690 37.04 12.92 10.17
N TYR A 691 36.17 12.31 9.37
CA TYR A 691 36.54 11.26 8.41
C TYR A 691 36.40 11.65 6.92
N GLY A 692 35.73 12.76 6.62
CA GLY A 692 35.35 13.10 5.24
C GLY A 692 36.51 13.31 4.26
N ARG A 693 37.67 13.82 4.74
CA ARG A 693 38.86 14.00 3.89
C ARG A 693 39.54 12.66 3.58
N THR A 694 39.71 11.80 4.58
CA THR A 694 40.34 10.48 4.43
C THR A 694 39.53 9.59 3.49
N LEU A 695 38.20 9.62 3.60
CA LEU A 695 37.32 8.83 2.76
C LEU A 695 37.25 9.34 1.30
N ASN A 696 37.46 10.64 1.07
CA ASN A 696 37.60 11.20 -0.30
C ASN A 696 38.86 10.65 -0.99
N ILE A 697 39.99 10.66 -0.29
CA ILE A 697 41.26 10.11 -0.78
C ILE A 697 41.14 8.59 -0.99
N CYS A 698 40.57 7.86 -0.02
CA CYS A 698 40.36 6.41 -0.10
C CYS A 698 39.45 5.98 -1.26
N ALA A 699 38.31 6.67 -1.44
CA ALA A 699 37.38 6.39 -2.52
C ALA A 699 37.97 6.68 -3.91
N ASN A 700 38.75 7.77 -4.03
CA ASN A 700 39.45 8.12 -5.27
C ASN A 700 40.60 7.18 -5.61
N TYR A 701 41.33 6.67 -4.61
CA TYR A 701 42.35 5.66 -4.84
C TYR A 701 41.77 4.44 -5.58
N TYR A 702 40.65 3.90 -5.09
CA TYR A 702 39.98 2.75 -5.74
C TYR A 702 39.34 3.10 -7.10
N LEU A 703 38.77 4.30 -7.25
CA LEU A 703 38.19 4.76 -8.52
C LEU A 703 39.26 4.96 -9.60
N TRP A 704 40.37 5.59 -9.24
CA TRP A 704 41.47 5.88 -10.15
C TRP A 704 42.23 4.63 -10.56
N GLN A 705 42.58 3.76 -9.59
CA GLN A 705 43.33 2.52 -9.85
C GLN A 705 42.64 1.58 -10.84
N ARG A 706 41.30 1.61 -10.93
CA ARG A 706 40.50 0.68 -11.74
C ARG A 706 39.87 1.30 -12.98
N TYR A 707 39.57 2.59 -12.98
CA TYR A 707 38.84 3.28 -14.06
C TYR A 707 39.52 4.56 -14.57
N ASN A 708 40.67 4.96 -13.99
CA ASN A 708 41.35 6.24 -14.27
C ASN A 708 40.45 7.48 -14.13
N LEU A 709 39.46 7.40 -13.24
CA LEU A 709 38.53 8.49 -12.91
C LEU A 709 38.81 9.07 -11.52
N SER A 710 38.34 10.28 -11.27
CA SER A 710 38.47 11.00 -9.98
C SER A 710 37.10 11.56 -9.57
N GLY A 711 36.90 11.84 -8.28
CA GLY A 711 35.59 12.27 -7.78
C GLY A 711 35.46 12.72 -6.32
N TYR A 712 34.37 13.39 -5.98
CA TYR A 712 34.17 13.94 -4.63
C TYR A 712 33.30 13.03 -3.73
N SER A 713 33.89 12.46 -2.66
CA SER A 713 33.13 11.61 -1.72
C SER A 713 32.44 12.38 -0.59
N GLU A 714 31.28 11.90 -0.15
CA GLU A 714 30.52 12.51 0.94
C GLU A 714 29.83 11.48 1.86
N LEU A 715 29.81 11.72 3.17
CA LEU A 715 29.79 10.67 4.20
C LEU A 715 28.39 10.19 4.63
N GLU A 716 27.77 9.31 3.87
CA GLU A 716 26.38 8.88 4.04
C GLU A 716 25.98 8.28 5.42
N ARG A 717 26.50 7.11 5.79
CA ARG A 717 26.15 6.30 6.99
C ARG A 717 27.44 6.07 7.82
N CYS A 718 27.55 6.18 9.16
CA CYS A 718 28.86 6.03 9.87
C CYS A 718 28.89 5.59 11.37
N VAL A 719 29.55 4.45 11.68
CA VAL A 719 28.98 3.58 12.74
C VAL A 719 29.78 2.30 13.16
N THR A 720 29.50 1.73 14.35
CA THR A 720 30.31 0.73 15.13
C THR A 720 29.73 -0.70 15.29
N ALA A 721 30.32 -1.58 16.13
CA ALA A 721 29.98 -3.03 16.17
C ALA A 721 28.93 -3.47 17.21
N ASP A 722 29.09 -3.13 18.50
CA ASP A 722 28.18 -3.54 19.61
C ASP A 722 26.73 -3.07 19.43
N SER A 723 26.63 -2.05 18.61
CA SER A 723 25.50 -1.19 18.35
C SER A 723 24.54 -1.78 17.29
N HIS A 724 24.82 -2.99 16.82
CA HIS A 724 23.93 -3.88 16.03
C HIS A 724 22.80 -4.49 16.85
N LEU A 725 22.70 -4.16 18.14
CA LEU A 725 21.89 -4.93 19.08
C LEU A 725 20.77 -4.25 19.89
N PRO A 726 20.10 -3.16 19.50
CA PRO A 726 19.03 -2.49 20.23
C PRO A 726 18.21 -3.11 21.50
N ALA A 727 18.02 -2.45 22.68
CA ALA A 727 17.41 -2.91 23.98
C ALA A 727 16.10 -2.27 24.67
N LEU A 728 15.38 -3.10 25.44
CA LEU A 728 14.01 -3.00 26.07
C LEU A 728 13.35 -1.64 26.48
N ASP A 729 12.18 -1.35 25.88
CA ASP A 729 11.25 -0.24 26.22
C ASP A 729 9.81 -0.66 26.68
N VAL A 730 9.06 0.25 27.33
CA VAL A 730 7.68 0.04 27.87
C VAL A 730 6.67 -0.34 26.80
N TYR A 731 6.86 0.16 25.58
CA TYR A 731 6.28 -0.28 24.32
C TYR A 731 6.82 -1.63 23.84
N HIS A 732 7.38 -2.53 24.64
CA HIS A 732 7.86 -3.83 24.11
C HIS A 732 7.30 -5.10 24.80
N VAL A 733 6.89 -5.02 26.07
CA VAL A 733 6.44 -6.17 26.90
C VAL A 733 4.98 -6.66 26.71
N LEU A 734 4.00 -5.76 26.80
CA LEU A 734 2.54 -5.99 26.80
C LEU A 734 2.01 -6.67 25.50
N PHE A 735 2.87 -6.92 24.50
CA PHE A 735 2.59 -7.77 23.33
C PHE A 735 2.85 -9.21 23.59
N LEU A 736 4.02 -9.49 24.16
CA LEU A 736 4.35 -10.81 24.67
C LEU A 736 3.22 -11.21 25.62
N LEU A 737 2.72 -10.27 26.44
CA LEU A 737 1.49 -10.45 27.20
C LEU A 737 0.25 -10.71 26.32
N VAL A 738 -0.19 -9.78 25.47
CA VAL A 738 -1.44 -9.93 24.70
C VAL A 738 -1.45 -11.12 23.74
N VAL A 739 -0.29 -11.53 23.26
CA VAL A 739 -0.15 -12.52 22.19
C VAL A 739 0.33 -13.87 22.72
N VAL A 740 1.02 -13.95 23.88
CA VAL A 740 0.96 -15.17 24.72
C VAL A 740 -0.47 -15.41 25.20
N LEU A 741 -1.25 -14.38 25.56
CA LEU A 741 -2.66 -14.57 25.93
C LEU A 741 -3.49 -15.15 24.79
N LEU A 742 -3.32 -14.65 23.55
CA LEU A 742 -4.00 -15.20 22.37
C LEU A 742 -3.52 -16.63 22.05
N PHE A 743 -2.22 -16.89 22.03
CA PHE A 743 -1.67 -18.24 21.80
C PHE A 743 -2.09 -19.22 22.91
N GLY A 744 -2.18 -18.77 24.16
CA GLY A 744 -2.63 -19.55 25.31
C GLY A 744 -4.11 -19.86 25.25
N ALA A 745 -4.97 -18.88 24.94
CA ALA A 745 -6.40 -19.10 24.73
C ALA A 745 -6.67 -20.10 23.60
N VAL A 746 -5.87 -20.04 22.54
CA VAL A 746 -5.95 -20.96 21.40
C VAL A 746 -5.40 -22.35 21.75
N GLY A 747 -4.22 -22.44 22.36
CA GLY A 747 -3.60 -23.71 22.79
C GLY A 747 -4.46 -24.48 23.79
N THR A 748 -5.06 -23.79 24.75
CA THR A 748 -6.00 -24.41 25.70
C THR A 748 -7.30 -24.84 25.02
N ALA A 749 -7.89 -23.98 24.18
CA ALA A 749 -9.07 -24.34 23.37
C ALA A 749 -8.80 -25.52 22.42
N THR A 750 -7.58 -25.65 21.89
CA THR A 750 -7.12 -26.84 21.14
C THR A 750 -7.35 -28.10 21.93
N TYR A 751 -6.73 -28.11 23.11
CA TYR A 751 -6.23 -29.32 23.74
C TYR A 751 -7.41 -30.07 24.36
N TYR A 752 -8.29 -29.29 24.97
CA TYR A 752 -9.63 -29.69 25.38
C TYR A 752 -10.45 -30.33 24.25
N ASP A 753 -10.44 -29.73 23.06
CA ASP A 753 -11.17 -30.24 21.90
C ASP A 753 -10.46 -31.45 21.24
N TRP A 754 -9.14 -31.54 21.33
CA TRP A 754 -8.34 -32.63 20.78
C TRP A 754 -8.37 -33.88 21.68
N GLN A 755 -8.54 -33.74 22.99
CA GLN A 755 -8.73 -34.89 23.88
C GLN A 755 -10.11 -35.56 23.72
N THR A 756 -11.15 -34.82 23.29
CA THR A 756 -12.55 -35.23 23.52
C THR A 756 -13.22 -36.11 22.46
N VAL A 757 -12.63 -36.35 21.27
CA VAL A 757 -13.30 -37.08 20.15
C VAL A 757 -12.29 -37.91 19.30
N PRO A 758 -12.01 -39.20 19.59
CA PRO A 758 -10.92 -39.98 18.96
C PRO A 758 -10.90 -40.03 17.42
N SER A 759 -9.70 -40.14 16.81
CA SER A 759 -9.50 -39.95 15.36
C SER A 759 -9.53 -41.20 14.48
N ASN A 760 -10.15 -42.30 14.93
CA ASN A 760 -10.03 -43.61 14.27
C ASN A 760 -11.35 -44.12 13.67
N ASN A 761 -11.71 -43.62 12.48
CA ASN A 761 -12.61 -44.29 11.53
C ASN A 761 -12.49 -43.62 10.15
N ASN A 762 -11.83 -44.29 9.18
CA ASN A 762 -11.46 -43.67 7.90
C ASN A 762 -12.58 -43.60 6.83
N ASN A 763 -13.77 -44.12 7.11
CA ASN A 763 -14.81 -44.37 6.08
C ASN A 763 -16.09 -43.53 6.20
N GLU A 764 -16.28 -42.72 7.24
CA GLU A 764 -17.49 -41.88 7.40
C GLU A 764 -17.14 -40.43 7.69
N ALA A 765 -17.32 -39.54 6.69
CA ALA A 765 -17.18 -38.10 6.85
C ALA A 765 -18.42 -37.45 7.53
N ASN A 766 -18.99 -38.10 8.56
CA ASN A 766 -20.44 -38.21 8.70
C ASN A 766 -21.05 -38.38 10.14
N HIS A 767 -20.57 -37.79 11.26
CA HIS A 767 -21.42 -37.60 12.49
C HIS A 767 -21.24 -36.46 13.58
N TYR A 768 -20.80 -35.23 13.31
CA TYR A 768 -20.91 -34.08 14.26
C TYR A 768 -22.28 -33.47 14.07
N THR A 769 -23.18 -33.71 15.02
CA THR A 769 -24.29 -32.78 15.25
C THR A 769 -23.84 -31.78 16.32
N PRO A 770 -23.79 -30.45 16.03
CA PRO A 770 -23.28 -29.46 16.97
C PRO A 770 -24.30 -29.21 18.10
N LYS A 771 -24.37 -30.12 19.07
CA LYS A 771 -25.39 -30.12 20.14
C LYS A 771 -24.84 -30.22 21.57
N GLN A 772 -23.56 -29.92 21.77
CA GLN A 772 -22.99 -29.61 23.09
C GLN A 772 -22.58 -28.14 23.18
N ARG A 773 -22.95 -27.49 24.29
CA ARG A 773 -22.72 -26.05 24.54
C ARG A 773 -21.25 -25.77 24.87
N GLY A 774 -20.41 -25.61 23.85
CA GLY A 774 -19.10 -24.96 24.02
C GLY A 774 -19.28 -23.48 24.36
N ALA A 775 -18.58 -22.99 25.39
CA ALA A 775 -18.58 -21.56 25.72
C ALA A 775 -17.70 -20.77 24.73
N LEU A 776 -17.83 -19.43 24.71
CA LEU A 776 -17.21 -18.53 23.71
C LEU A 776 -15.70 -18.72 23.49
N TRP A 777 -14.95 -19.19 24.50
CA TRP A 777 -13.52 -19.48 24.34
C TRP A 777 -13.24 -20.64 23.37
N MET A 778 -14.21 -21.52 23.12
CA MET A 778 -14.09 -22.58 22.12
C MET A 778 -14.09 -22.06 20.68
N GLU A 779 -14.42 -20.79 20.41
CA GLU A 779 -14.20 -20.21 19.06
C GLU A 779 -12.71 -19.95 18.77
N PHE A 780 -11.86 -19.90 19.82
CA PHE A 780 -10.40 -20.01 19.68
C PHE A 780 -9.92 -21.46 19.52
N SER A 781 -10.80 -22.46 19.69
CA SER A 781 -10.50 -23.83 19.25
C SER A 781 -10.64 -23.85 17.75
N LEU A 782 -9.52 -23.74 17.08
CA LEU A 782 -9.47 -23.62 15.63
C LEU A 782 -9.84 -24.91 14.91
N LYS A 783 -10.07 -25.99 15.66
CA LYS A 783 -10.96 -27.07 15.27
C LYS A 783 -12.18 -26.57 14.52
N ARG A 784 -12.81 -25.58 15.11
CA ARG A 784 -14.08 -25.03 14.68
C ARG A 784 -13.81 -24.10 13.52
N SER A 785 -12.75 -23.28 13.60
CA SER A 785 -12.33 -22.34 12.55
C SER A 785 -11.87 -23.01 11.22
N TRP A 786 -10.94 -23.98 11.21
CA TRP A 786 -10.56 -24.68 9.96
C TRP A 786 -11.69 -25.59 9.48
N THR A 787 -12.64 -25.94 10.35
CA THR A 787 -13.84 -26.61 9.88
C THR A 787 -14.76 -25.71 9.12
N GLN A 788 -15.15 -24.60 9.75
CA GLN A 788 -15.90 -23.53 9.12
C GLN A 788 -15.20 -23.07 7.81
N LEU A 789 -13.88 -23.27 7.71
CA LEU A 789 -13.07 -23.08 6.51
C LEU A 789 -13.23 -24.17 5.43
N THR A 790 -13.04 -25.48 5.69
CA THR A 790 -13.15 -26.50 4.61
C THR A 790 -14.56 -27.09 4.40
N VAL A 791 -15.54 -26.67 5.21
CA VAL A 791 -16.97 -26.89 4.99
C VAL A 791 -17.50 -26.25 3.70
N VAL A 792 -18.15 -27.06 2.85
CA VAL A 792 -18.95 -26.62 1.69
C VAL A 792 -20.15 -25.75 2.15
N PRO A 793 -20.41 -24.57 1.55
CA PRO A 793 -21.49 -23.67 1.98
C PRO A 793 -22.89 -24.29 1.87
N ARG A 794 -23.68 -24.23 2.95
CA ARG A 794 -25.03 -24.81 3.00
C ARG A 794 -26.14 -23.91 2.43
N SER A 795 -26.21 -22.63 2.80
CA SER A 795 -27.31 -21.75 2.37
C SER A 795 -27.23 -21.38 0.88
N SER A 796 -28.35 -21.20 0.19
CA SER A 796 -28.35 -20.71 -1.20
C SER A 796 -27.71 -19.32 -1.29
N THR A 797 -28.05 -18.42 -0.36
CA THR A 797 -27.43 -17.10 -0.28
C THR A 797 -25.91 -17.19 -0.15
N GLN A 798 -25.32 -18.18 0.53
CA GLN A 798 -23.87 -18.41 0.50
C GLN A 798 -23.37 -19.29 -0.66
N ARG A 799 -24.21 -20.05 -1.38
CA ARG A 799 -23.78 -20.91 -2.50
C ARG A 799 -23.59 -20.13 -3.79
N ASP A 800 -24.51 -19.27 -4.19
CA ASP A 800 -24.25 -18.48 -5.39
C ASP A 800 -23.33 -17.29 -5.03
N PHE A 801 -23.29 -16.81 -3.77
CA PHE A 801 -22.18 -15.97 -3.27
C PHE A 801 -20.95 -16.80 -2.89
N ALA A 802 -20.99 -18.12 -3.08
CA ALA A 802 -19.90 -18.82 -3.71
C ALA A 802 -19.82 -18.46 -5.21
N PHE A 803 -19.84 -17.14 -5.47
CA PHE A 803 -19.16 -16.30 -6.47
C PHE A 803 -18.81 -14.88 -6.02
N VAL A 804 -18.51 -14.72 -4.73
CA VAL A 804 -17.60 -13.66 -4.25
C VAL A 804 -16.43 -14.25 -3.44
N GLU A 805 -16.42 -15.59 -3.29
CA GLU A 805 -15.31 -16.36 -2.70
C GLU A 805 -14.69 -17.57 -3.54
N ILE A 806 -14.33 -17.45 -4.86
CA ILE A 806 -13.06 -17.93 -5.57
C ILE A 806 -12.25 -17.04 -6.77
N PHE A 807 -11.61 -15.75 -7.01
CA PHE A 807 -11.55 -14.08 -7.03
C PHE A 807 -10.84 -13.14 -5.92
N ARG A 808 -11.01 -13.13 -4.57
CA ARG A 808 -10.11 -12.74 -3.39
C ARG A 808 -9.07 -13.86 -2.72
N MET A 809 -8.70 -15.07 -3.33
CA MET A 809 -7.47 -16.07 -3.55
C MET A 809 -6.70 -16.52 -5.06
N LEU A 810 -6.12 -15.97 -6.27
CA LEU A 810 -5.98 -14.84 -7.44
C LEU A 810 -6.09 -13.22 -7.47
N SER A 811 -5.59 -12.38 -6.49
CA SER A 811 -6.18 -11.14 -5.81
C SER A 811 -6.09 -10.86 -4.23
N VAL A 812 -5.09 -10.95 -3.33
CA VAL A 812 -3.86 -11.73 -3.01
C VAL A 812 -3.00 -12.18 -4.19
N PHE A 813 -1.81 -12.82 -4.14
CA PHE A 813 -0.76 -13.01 -5.19
C PHE A 813 -0.69 -12.27 -6.59
N ILE A 814 -1.13 -11.00 -6.82
CA ILE A 814 -0.47 -9.85 -7.57
C ILE A 814 -0.79 -8.36 -6.87
N ILE A 815 -0.63 -7.67 -5.61
CA ILE A 815 0.22 -7.00 -4.41
C ILE A 815 1.50 -7.40 -3.48
N LEU A 816 1.84 -8.46 -2.68
CA LEU A 816 3.19 -8.65 -2.05
C LEU A 816 4.29 -9.19 -2.98
N ALA A 817 4.15 -10.27 -3.74
CA ALA A 817 5.34 -10.89 -4.36
C ALA A 817 6.06 -10.14 -5.55
N ILE A 818 5.55 -9.06 -6.17
CA ILE A 818 6.35 -8.01 -6.86
C ILE A 818 6.35 -6.69 -6.04
N HIS A 819 6.21 -6.75 -4.70
CA HIS A 819 6.34 -5.69 -3.68
C HIS A 819 7.65 -5.99 -3.05
N VAL A 820 7.72 -7.22 -2.52
CA VAL A 820 8.85 -8.12 -2.55
C VAL A 820 9.67 -7.83 -3.81
N SER A 821 9.13 -8.00 -5.02
CA SER A 821 9.81 -7.56 -6.26
C SER A 821 9.62 -6.10 -6.72
N MET A 822 9.08 -5.20 -5.88
CA MET A 822 9.30 -3.75 -6.02
C MET A 822 10.57 -3.35 -5.28
N CYS A 823 10.98 -4.15 -4.29
CA CYS A 823 12.25 -4.08 -3.59
C CYS A 823 13.28 -4.98 -4.24
N PHE A 824 12.86 -6.06 -4.90
CA PHE A 824 13.65 -6.57 -6.02
C PHE A 824 13.49 -5.72 -7.30
N THR A 825 12.80 -4.56 -7.25
CA THR A 825 13.04 -3.42 -8.19
C THR A 825 13.70 -2.22 -7.49
N ALA A 826 14.23 -2.42 -6.28
CA ALA A 826 14.74 -1.37 -5.42
C ALA A 826 15.53 -1.96 -4.24
N GLY A 827 16.49 -2.88 -4.46
CA GLY A 827 17.19 -3.65 -3.40
C GLY A 827 18.44 -4.47 -3.75
N PRO A 828 19.56 -4.21 -3.04
CA PRO A 828 20.86 -3.84 -3.58
C PRO A 828 21.55 -4.98 -4.31
N THR A 829 21.78 -4.80 -5.61
CA THR A 829 22.39 -5.80 -6.47
C THR A 829 23.50 -5.23 -7.35
N ALA A 830 24.55 -6.03 -7.51
CA ALA A 830 25.84 -5.58 -8.03
C ALA A 830 25.88 -5.25 -9.55
N ASN A 831 24.74 -5.14 -10.24
CA ASN A 831 24.70 -5.05 -11.71
C ASN A 831 23.38 -4.44 -12.23
N MET A 832 23.09 -3.16 -12.00
CA MET A 832 21.78 -2.53 -12.33
C MET A 832 21.28 -2.73 -13.77
N ARG A 833 22.20 -2.71 -14.73
CA ARG A 833 22.03 -2.87 -16.19
C ARG A 833 20.68 -3.53 -16.58
N PRO A 834 20.47 -4.82 -16.31
CA PRO A 834 19.19 -5.44 -16.08
C PRO A 834 17.88 -4.64 -16.03
N LEU A 835 17.65 -3.87 -14.97
CA LEU A 835 16.30 -3.42 -14.61
C LEU A 835 15.94 -2.13 -15.33
N GLU A 836 16.97 -1.36 -15.61
CA GLU A 836 17.01 -0.27 -16.56
C GLU A 836 16.63 -0.78 -17.96
N GLU A 837 17.19 -1.92 -18.39
CA GLU A 837 16.76 -2.58 -19.63
C GLU A 837 15.26 -2.93 -19.55
N PHE A 838 14.80 -3.69 -18.54
CA PHE A 838 13.38 -4.06 -18.38
C PHE A 838 12.44 -2.86 -18.41
N PHE A 839 12.78 -1.82 -17.66
CA PHE A 839 11.94 -0.64 -17.53
C PHE A 839 12.08 0.30 -18.73
N GLY A 840 13.12 0.20 -19.56
CA GLY A 840 13.13 0.79 -20.90
C GLY A 840 12.07 0.23 -21.86
N LEU A 841 11.50 -0.96 -21.61
CA LEU A 841 10.50 -1.53 -22.53
C LEU A 841 9.14 -0.86 -22.46
N ARG A 842 8.71 -0.39 -23.64
CA ARG A 842 7.33 0.05 -23.88
C ARG A 842 6.26 -0.93 -23.38
N LEU A 843 6.47 -2.25 -23.45
CA LEU A 843 5.48 -3.21 -22.96
C LEU A 843 5.62 -3.56 -21.46
N SER A 844 6.76 -3.29 -20.80
CA SER A 844 6.89 -3.24 -19.31
C SER A 844 6.17 -2.03 -18.76
N LEU A 845 6.28 -0.96 -19.54
CA LEU A 845 5.61 0.29 -19.30
C LEU A 845 4.09 0.06 -19.41
N MET A 846 3.64 -0.72 -20.40
CA MET A 846 2.29 -1.29 -20.46
C MET A 846 2.02 -2.43 -19.45
N SER A 847 2.86 -2.59 -18.42
CA SER A 847 2.77 -3.64 -17.38
C SER A 847 2.69 -3.14 -15.91
N VAL A 848 2.77 -1.83 -15.59
CA VAL A 848 2.92 -1.35 -14.18
C VAL A 848 1.86 -0.35 -13.60
N SER A 849 0.88 0.11 -14.38
CA SER A 849 -0.24 1.08 -14.02
C SER A 849 -1.76 0.69 -14.30
N VAL A 850 -1.99 -0.32 -15.16
CA VAL A 850 -2.91 -1.55 -15.23
C VAL A 850 -2.80 -2.70 -14.07
N PHE A 851 -1.14 -3.66 -12.72
CA PHE A 851 -0.68 -3.82 -11.24
C PHE A 851 -1.24 -3.06 -9.90
N PRO A 852 -1.40 -1.71 -9.68
CA PRO A 852 -2.53 -0.97 -8.98
C PRO A 852 -4.09 -1.17 -9.11
N PHE A 853 -4.80 -1.43 -10.25
CA PHE A 853 -6.32 -1.24 -10.44
C PHE A 853 -6.85 -2.29 -9.36
N GLN A 854 -6.13 -3.37 -9.14
CA GLN A 854 -5.94 -4.05 -7.87
C GLN A 854 -6.38 -3.41 -6.52
N VAL A 855 -6.43 -2.09 -6.23
CA VAL A 855 -7.21 -1.63 -5.06
C VAL A 855 -8.72 -1.68 -5.31
N HIS A 856 -9.18 -1.29 -6.51
CA HIS A 856 -10.56 -0.92 -6.84
C HIS A 856 -11.62 -2.00 -6.59
N THR A 857 -11.22 -3.24 -6.29
CA THR A 857 -12.12 -4.39 -6.02
C THR A 857 -11.67 -5.31 -4.87
N PHE A 858 -11.06 -4.70 -3.84
CA PHE A 858 -11.73 -4.65 -2.47
C PHE A 858 -14.18 -2.96 -1.80
N PHE A 859 -14.33 -1.62 -1.97
CA PHE A 859 -15.21 -0.67 -2.60
C PHE A 859 -16.36 -1.14 -3.42
N THR A 860 -16.37 -2.38 -3.85
CA THR A 860 -17.34 -3.06 -4.71
C THR A 860 -17.36 -4.57 -4.25
N ILE A 861 -16.85 -4.83 -2.99
CA ILE A 861 -17.08 -5.90 -1.96
C ILE A 861 -17.10 -5.46 -0.41
N SER A 862 -17.45 -4.24 0.13
CA SER A 862 -18.66 -3.90 1.04
C SER A 862 -19.46 -2.41 1.20
N GLY A 863 -20.36 -1.52 0.49
CA GLY A 863 -21.35 -1.16 -0.77
C GLY A 863 -22.43 -2.00 -1.69
N ALA A 864 -22.31 -2.29 -3.02
CA ALA A 864 -22.93 -3.47 -3.74
C ALA A 864 -23.15 -4.92 -3.10
N MET A 865 -23.14 -5.10 -1.76
CA MET A 865 -23.78 -6.10 -0.84
C MET A 865 -24.36 -5.49 0.51
N LEU A 866 -24.99 -4.29 0.62
CA LEU A 866 -26.02 -3.97 1.69
C LEU A 866 -27.36 -3.26 1.27
N ALA A 867 -28.00 -3.46 0.11
CA ALA A 867 -29.48 -3.53 0.07
C ALA A 867 -29.85 -4.90 0.53
N VAL A 868 -29.51 -5.96 -0.20
CA VAL A 868 -29.63 -7.31 0.35
C VAL A 868 -28.76 -7.53 1.58
N HIS A 869 -28.08 -6.49 2.10
CA HIS A 869 -27.76 -6.32 3.52
C HIS A 869 -28.22 -5.02 4.30
N PHE A 870 -29.16 -4.15 3.83
CA PHE A 870 -30.11 -3.21 4.57
C PHE A 870 -31.64 -3.42 4.28
N LEU A 871 -32.04 -4.39 3.43
CA LEU A 871 -33.33 -4.66 2.75
C LEU A 871 -34.01 -6.13 2.79
N ASP A 872 -34.02 -6.91 3.91
CA ASP A 872 -35.04 -7.94 4.32
C ASP A 872 -35.75 -7.90 5.78
N HIS A 873 -36.38 -6.84 6.35
CA HIS A 873 -36.80 -6.53 7.77
C HIS A 873 -37.35 -5.13 8.06
N VAL A 874 -37.15 -4.06 7.29
CA VAL A 874 -38.20 -3.02 7.21
C VAL A 874 -39.47 -3.63 6.56
N ALA A 875 -39.40 -4.87 6.01
CA ALA A 875 -40.57 -5.70 5.68
C ALA A 875 -40.60 -7.18 6.22
N SER A 876 -39.52 -7.78 6.74
CA SER A 876 -39.57 -8.98 7.64
C SER A 876 -39.65 -8.62 9.13
N LYS A 877 -39.56 -7.34 9.50
CA LYS A 877 -40.47 -6.79 10.50
C LYS A 877 -41.75 -6.52 9.70
N PRO A 878 -42.82 -7.28 9.93
CA PRO A 878 -44.11 -6.99 9.32
C PRO A 878 -44.58 -5.58 9.72
N GLY A 879 -45.46 -4.98 8.92
CA GLY A 879 -46.07 -3.69 9.26
C GLY A 879 -45.19 -2.44 9.04
N GLY A 880 -44.08 -2.53 8.29
CA GLY A 880 -43.39 -1.35 7.75
C GLY A 880 -42.79 -0.41 8.80
N ARG A 881 -42.36 -0.95 9.95
CA ARG A 881 -41.84 -0.18 11.10
C ARG A 881 -40.54 0.53 10.70
N ARG A 882 -40.65 1.80 10.28
CA ARG A 882 -39.57 2.60 9.67
C ARG A 882 -38.30 2.51 10.50
N VAL A 883 -37.19 2.09 9.88
CA VAL A 883 -35.88 2.14 10.53
C VAL A 883 -35.43 3.61 10.63
N GLY A 884 -35.04 4.00 11.84
CA GLY A 884 -34.53 5.33 12.15
C GLY A 884 -33.08 5.30 12.64
N TRP A 885 -32.60 6.46 13.07
CA TRP A 885 -31.21 6.72 13.45
C TRP A 885 -30.66 5.84 14.59
N ALA A 886 -31.49 5.15 15.37
CA ALA A 886 -31.01 4.11 16.29
C ALA A 886 -30.42 2.87 15.59
N PHE A 887 -30.79 2.60 14.33
CA PHE A 887 -30.14 1.58 13.49
C PHE A 887 -28.83 2.09 12.89
N LEU A 888 -28.72 3.41 12.66
CA LEU A 888 -27.44 4.09 12.43
C LEU A 888 -26.52 3.78 13.61
N TRP A 889 -26.91 4.16 14.83
CA TRP A 889 -26.09 3.95 16.03
C TRP A 889 -25.86 2.48 16.40
N LYS A 890 -26.83 1.58 16.20
CA LYS A 890 -26.59 0.14 16.40
C LYS A 890 -25.71 -0.44 15.31
N GLY A 891 -25.86 0.01 14.07
CA GLY A 891 -24.89 -0.23 13.00
C GLY A 891 -23.50 0.22 13.41
N SER A 892 -23.39 1.40 14.06
CA SER A 892 -22.18 1.91 14.72
C SER A 892 -21.65 0.91 15.72
N VAL A 893 -22.26 0.77 16.89
CA VAL A 893 -21.63 -0.01 17.96
C VAL A 893 -21.49 -1.50 17.58
N MET A 894 -22.37 -2.05 16.75
CA MET A 894 -22.17 -3.39 16.21
C MET A 894 -21.09 -3.48 15.15
N ARG A 895 -20.72 -2.39 14.45
CA ARG A 895 -19.53 -2.39 13.59
C ARG A 895 -18.26 -1.81 14.27
N TYR A 896 -18.40 -1.23 15.46
CA TYR A 896 -17.33 -0.85 16.40
C TYR A 896 -16.77 -2.16 16.96
N LEU A 897 -17.73 -2.96 17.40
CA LEU A 897 -17.62 -4.37 17.72
C LEU A 897 -17.96 -5.25 16.49
N ARG A 898 -17.89 -4.71 15.26
CA ARG A 898 -17.46 -5.48 14.07
C ARG A 898 -16.00 -5.36 14.00
N ILE A 899 -15.38 -4.26 14.40
CA ILE A 899 -14.03 -4.03 13.95
C ILE A 899 -13.03 -4.37 15.09
N PHE A 900 -13.36 -4.39 16.38
CA PHE A 900 -12.57 -4.96 17.53
C PHE A 900 -11.53 -6.21 17.66
N PRO A 901 -11.17 -7.25 16.78
CA PRO A 901 -9.81 -7.92 16.34
C PRO A 901 -8.67 -7.62 15.19
N VAL A 902 -8.55 -6.62 14.22
CA VAL A 902 -7.31 -6.11 13.39
C VAL A 902 -7.02 -4.57 13.36
N LEU A 903 -7.28 -3.80 14.43
CA LEU A 903 -6.90 -2.39 14.72
C LEU A 903 -7.27 -1.88 16.19
N PHE A 904 -7.40 -2.73 17.23
CA PHE A 904 -7.40 -2.51 18.71
C PHE A 904 -6.58 -3.62 19.38
N VAL A 905 -7.05 -4.70 20.03
CA VAL A 905 -6.18 -5.64 20.79
C VAL A 905 -4.98 -6.29 20.07
N VAL A 906 -4.53 -5.76 18.91
CA VAL A 906 -3.18 -5.28 18.55
C VAL A 906 -2.87 -3.71 18.13
N TRP A 907 -2.83 -2.47 18.89
CA TRP A 907 -1.94 -1.13 19.07
C TRP A 907 -0.54 -1.13 19.71
N LEU A 908 -0.19 -1.90 20.76
CA LEU A 908 1.13 -2.53 21.10
C LEU A 908 1.86 -3.91 20.51
N TYR A 909 2.33 -4.56 19.32
CA TYR A 909 2.52 -4.86 17.75
C TYR A 909 3.20 -3.86 16.72
N GLN A 910 2.96 -3.45 15.46
CA GLN A 910 4.08 -2.75 14.69
C GLN A 910 5.12 -1.68 15.28
N VAL A 911 5.06 -0.88 16.36
CA VAL A 911 6.26 -0.10 16.91
C VAL A 911 7.18 -0.70 18.03
N SER A 912 7.62 -1.98 17.99
CA SER A 912 8.77 -2.52 18.86
C SER A 912 9.54 -3.90 18.63
N TRP A 913 9.12 -4.86 17.79
CA TRP A 913 9.81 -6.02 17.16
C TRP A 913 9.50 -6.26 15.53
N LEU A 914 9.66 -5.66 14.26
CA LEU A 914 10.43 -4.78 13.16
C LEU A 914 11.67 -3.61 13.21
N ASP A 915 13.02 -3.49 13.56
CA ASP A 915 14.38 -3.99 14.11
C ASP A 915 15.42 -5.13 13.63
N TRP A 916 15.73 -6.28 14.29
CA TRP A 916 16.89 -7.19 14.02
C TRP A 916 16.95 -8.01 12.72
N PHE A 917 15.96 -7.99 11.87
CA PHE A 917 16.12 -8.46 10.51
C PHE A 917 17.12 -7.49 9.84
N SER A 918 17.30 -6.26 10.36
CA SER A 918 18.48 -5.42 10.13
C SER A 918 19.73 -6.22 10.41
N ARG A 919 20.52 -6.46 9.36
CA ARG A 919 21.77 -7.20 9.44
C ARG A 919 22.89 -6.60 8.60
N GLY A 920 22.67 -6.22 7.36
CA GLY A 920 23.74 -5.75 6.49
C GLY A 920 23.98 -4.23 6.52
N PRO A 921 24.77 -3.74 5.54
CA PRO A 921 24.95 -2.34 5.20
C PRO A 921 24.22 -1.90 3.92
N GLY A 922 23.57 -2.72 3.06
CA GLY A 922 22.73 -3.96 3.09
C GLY A 922 21.41 -4.04 3.94
N ASP A 923 20.12 -3.60 3.83
CA ASP A 923 19.05 -2.88 3.07
C ASP A 923 18.19 -1.76 3.82
N TYR A 924 18.82 -0.77 4.48
CA TYR A 924 18.48 0.25 5.52
C TYR A 924 17.42 1.31 5.40
N ARG A 925 17.25 2.13 4.37
CA ARG A 925 16.42 3.35 4.53
C ARG A 925 14.98 3.01 4.90
N TYR A 926 14.65 1.79 4.48
CA TYR A 926 13.54 0.86 4.54
C TYR A 926 13.41 0.07 5.80
N PHE A 927 14.43 0.12 6.63
CA PHE A 927 14.39 -0.33 7.98
C PHE A 927 14.67 0.94 8.91
N GLY A 928 15.52 1.91 8.63
CA GLY A 928 14.94 3.18 8.18
C GLY A 928 14.86 4.45 9.04
N LEU A 929 14.14 5.47 8.49
CA LEU A 929 13.93 6.83 9.03
C LEU A 929 13.11 6.82 10.32
N GLU A 930 11.81 6.93 10.24
CA GLU A 930 11.05 5.75 9.91
C GLU A 930 11.67 4.35 10.35
N LYS A 931 11.80 3.66 11.54
CA LYS A 931 11.40 3.47 13.02
C LYS A 931 10.11 4.10 13.92
N ASP A 932 9.13 6.18 14.14
CA ASP A 932 8.43 7.16 15.14
C ASP A 932 7.56 8.26 14.58
N ASN A 933 7.59 8.63 13.31
CA ASN A 933 6.65 9.62 12.79
C ASN A 933 5.16 9.25 13.10
N CYS A 934 4.99 7.98 13.44
CA CYS A 934 3.90 7.34 14.15
C CYS A 934 3.83 7.23 15.66
N ARG A 935 4.92 7.00 16.43
CA ARG A 935 4.84 7.32 17.85
C ARG A 935 4.22 8.74 17.94
N THR A 936 4.56 9.66 17.00
CA THR A 936 3.76 10.87 16.74
C THR A 936 2.32 10.56 16.47
N ASN A 937 1.84 10.27 15.26
CA ASN A 937 0.44 10.66 14.99
C ASN A 937 -0.71 9.94 15.76
N GLY A 938 -0.42 9.06 16.72
CA GLY A 938 -0.84 9.26 18.15
C GLY A 938 -2.31 9.29 18.64
N TRP A 939 -3.29 9.88 17.93
CA TRP A 939 -4.72 9.77 18.30
C TRP A 939 -5.87 10.08 17.28
N LEU A 940 -5.56 10.49 16.03
CA LEU A 940 -6.49 10.80 14.90
C LEU A 940 -7.14 9.70 13.97
N ASN A 941 -6.42 8.85 13.20
CA ASN A 941 -6.83 7.52 12.69
C ASN A 941 -8.02 6.84 13.43
N PHE A 942 -8.34 6.82 14.73
CA PHE A 942 -9.52 6.12 15.34
C PHE A 942 -10.33 7.06 16.19
N LEU A 943 -10.03 8.34 16.04
CA LEU A 943 -11.07 9.21 15.54
C LEU A 943 -11.53 8.89 14.08
N PHE A 944 -10.94 7.93 13.36
CA PHE A 944 -11.09 7.63 11.93
C PHE A 944 -11.09 8.86 11.09
N LEU A 945 -10.03 9.62 11.43
CA LEU A 945 -9.71 10.92 10.95
C LEU A 945 -8.17 11.06 10.71
N ASN A 946 -7.56 10.52 9.64
CA ASN A 946 -6.08 10.40 9.50
C ASN A 946 -5.18 11.27 8.60
N ASN A 947 -5.65 12.13 7.68
CA ASN A 947 -4.75 12.61 6.60
C ASN A 947 -4.71 14.09 6.16
N TYR A 948 -5.79 14.87 6.04
CA TYR A 948 -5.71 16.37 6.11
C TYR A 948 -4.87 16.77 7.31
N PHE A 949 -5.05 15.99 8.38
CA PHE A 949 -4.13 15.98 9.49
C PHE A 949 -3.04 14.96 9.20
N LYS A 950 -1.99 15.47 8.55
CA LYS A 950 -0.59 14.98 8.60
C LYS A 950 -0.18 13.94 7.57
N TYR A 951 -0.63 14.15 6.33
CA TYR A 951 -0.18 13.37 5.18
C TYR A 951 1.31 13.15 5.08
N GLY A 952 2.08 14.24 5.13
CA GLY A 952 3.53 14.19 4.92
C GLY A 952 4.38 13.39 5.91
N ASN A 953 3.76 12.69 6.87
CA ASN A 953 4.42 11.78 7.80
C ASN A 953 3.42 10.83 8.47
N MET A 954 2.82 9.94 7.68
CA MET A 954 1.87 8.95 8.19
C MET A 954 2.41 7.53 8.23
N CYS A 955 1.99 6.84 9.28
CA CYS A 955 1.74 5.41 9.31
C CYS A 955 1.05 4.86 8.11
N MET A 956 1.64 3.75 7.80
CA MET A 956 0.87 2.64 7.42
C MET A 956 0.31 2.85 6.02
N GLN A 957 1.05 3.46 5.11
CA GLN A 957 0.70 3.64 3.70
C GLN A 957 -0.11 2.50 3.04
N GLN A 958 0.14 1.21 3.32
CA GLN A 958 -0.71 0.13 2.80
C GLN A 958 -2.04 -0.11 3.51
N THR A 959 -2.04 0.10 4.81
CA THR A 959 -3.13 0.05 5.74
C THR A 959 -3.46 1.50 6.07
N TRP A 960 -3.70 2.27 5.00
CA TRP A 960 -5.56 4.21 3.95
C TRP A 960 -7.11 4.10 3.69
N HIS A 961 -7.45 3.45 2.59
CA HIS A 961 -8.68 2.75 2.45
C HIS A 961 -9.44 2.27 3.78
N LEU A 962 -9.00 1.55 4.84
CA LEU A 962 -9.84 1.28 6.05
C LEU A 962 -9.82 2.40 7.11
N ALA A 963 -9.88 3.65 6.67
CA ALA A 963 -11.04 4.51 6.88
C ALA A 963 -11.23 5.56 5.77
N ALA A 964 -11.46 5.08 4.55
CA ALA A 964 -12.78 5.26 4.04
C ALA A 964 -13.75 4.12 4.45
N ASP A 965 -13.89 3.90 5.76
CA ASP A 965 -14.72 2.89 6.44
C ASP A 965 -15.65 3.38 7.61
N PHE A 966 -15.50 4.60 8.21
CA PHE A 966 -16.57 5.46 8.82
C PHE A 966 -16.47 7.03 8.64
N GLN A 967 -16.82 7.54 7.42
CA GLN A 967 -17.50 8.76 6.76
C GLN A 967 -18.32 8.55 5.34
N PHE A 968 -18.43 7.37 4.56
CA PHE A 968 -19.48 6.66 3.60
C PHE A 968 -20.98 6.22 4.02
N PHE A 969 -21.36 5.09 4.75
CA PHE A 969 -22.64 4.58 5.45
C PHE A 969 -23.08 4.86 7.00
N LEU A 970 -22.65 5.79 7.88
CA LEU A 970 -23.51 6.84 8.51
C LEU A 970 -24.10 7.58 7.33
N VAL A 971 -23.44 8.59 6.73
CA VAL A 971 -23.81 9.40 5.56
C VAL A 971 -24.66 8.66 4.53
N GLU A 972 -24.39 7.39 4.22
CA GLU A 972 -25.15 6.64 3.24
C GLU A 972 -26.16 5.67 3.87
N LEU A 973 -25.99 5.03 5.05
CA LEU A 973 -27.16 4.53 5.83
C LEU A 973 -28.09 5.68 6.21
N ALA A 974 -27.58 6.90 6.18
CA ALA A 974 -28.26 8.16 6.39
C ALA A 974 -28.91 8.57 5.10
N PHE A 975 -28.25 8.50 3.93
CA PHE A 975 -28.93 8.62 2.64
C PHE A 975 -30.00 7.54 2.48
N LEU A 976 -29.88 6.38 3.11
CA LEU A 976 -30.78 5.25 2.91
C LEU A 976 -31.86 5.15 3.97
N ILE A 977 -31.59 5.56 5.20
CA ILE A 977 -32.63 5.97 6.15
C ILE A 977 -33.37 7.16 5.52
N LEU A 978 -32.70 8.14 4.92
CA LEU A 978 -33.32 9.26 4.20
C LEU A 978 -34.11 8.79 2.98
N ILE A 979 -33.65 7.83 2.18
CA ILE A 979 -34.36 7.33 0.98
C ILE A 979 -35.52 6.40 1.38
N VAL A 980 -35.35 5.52 2.38
CA VAL A 980 -36.44 4.70 2.94
C VAL A 980 -37.49 5.56 3.65
N ARG A 981 -37.09 6.70 4.23
CA ARG A 981 -37.97 7.65 4.91
C ARG A 981 -38.57 8.71 3.98
N HIS A 982 -37.87 9.07 2.91
CA HIS A 982 -38.17 10.11 1.92
C HIS A 982 -37.66 9.69 0.52
N PRO A 983 -38.36 8.80 -0.22
CA PRO A 983 -37.89 8.27 -1.50
C PRO A 983 -37.59 9.33 -2.59
N ARG A 984 -38.15 10.54 -2.45
CA ARG A 984 -37.84 11.69 -3.32
C ARG A 984 -36.38 12.18 -3.21
N THR A 985 -35.70 11.89 -2.10
CA THR A 985 -34.28 12.26 -1.91
C THR A 985 -33.33 11.36 -2.69
N LEU A 986 -33.78 10.22 -3.22
CA LEU A 986 -32.96 9.31 -4.03
C LEU A 986 -32.28 10.04 -5.18
N TRP A 987 -33.05 10.74 -6.01
CA TRP A 987 -32.49 11.38 -7.20
C TRP A 987 -31.57 12.57 -6.85
N PRO A 988 -31.94 13.52 -5.97
CA PRO A 988 -31.04 14.59 -5.53
C PRO A 988 -29.80 14.10 -4.78
N LEU A 989 -29.88 13.09 -3.90
CA LEU A 989 -28.71 12.57 -3.19
C LEU A 989 -27.79 11.81 -4.13
N VAL A 990 -28.32 10.96 -5.01
CA VAL A 990 -27.50 10.30 -6.02
C VAL A 990 -26.85 11.35 -6.90
N VAL A 991 -27.60 12.33 -7.45
CA VAL A 991 -27.05 13.40 -8.31
C VAL A 991 -26.05 14.31 -7.58
N ALA A 992 -26.33 14.82 -6.39
CA ALA A 992 -25.39 15.68 -5.66
C ALA A 992 -24.10 14.94 -5.28
N SER A 993 -24.21 13.66 -4.94
CA SER A 993 -23.04 12.81 -4.73
C SER A 993 -22.32 12.57 -6.07
N THR A 994 -23.05 12.24 -7.12
CA THR A 994 -22.63 12.32 -8.53
C THR A 994 -22.00 13.68 -8.92
N VAL A 995 -22.16 14.76 -8.13
CA VAL A 995 -21.38 16.01 -8.23
C VAL A 995 -20.38 16.25 -7.07
N PHE A 996 -19.90 15.17 -6.44
CA PHE A 996 -18.80 15.10 -5.47
C PHE A 996 -17.84 13.89 -5.70
N SER A 997 -17.75 13.38 -6.93
CA SER A 997 -17.01 12.16 -7.35
C SER A 997 -15.96 12.33 -8.44
N PHE A 998 -16.30 12.96 -9.55
CA PHE A 998 -15.41 13.19 -10.69
C PHE A 998 -14.78 14.60 -10.60
N VAL A 999 -15.24 15.44 -9.65
CA VAL A 999 -14.95 16.87 -9.46
C VAL A 999 -13.57 16.95 -8.90
N THR A 1000 -13.43 16.78 -7.61
CA THR A 1000 -12.19 16.82 -6.87
C THR A 1000 -11.07 15.85 -7.29
N PRO A 1001 -11.27 14.68 -7.92
CA PRO A 1001 -10.19 13.99 -8.64
C PRO A 1001 -9.79 14.62 -9.96
N ILE A 1002 -10.31 15.80 -10.14
CA ILE A 1002 -9.92 16.88 -10.97
C ILE A 1002 -9.84 18.12 -10.00
N VAL A 1003 -8.87 18.32 -9.06
CA VAL A 1003 -8.46 19.51 -8.17
C VAL A 1003 -6.94 19.67 -7.83
N ASN A 1004 -6.09 18.71 -8.18
CA ASN A 1004 -4.68 18.49 -7.84
C ASN A 1004 -3.80 18.42 -9.10
N LEU A 1005 -3.98 17.52 -10.08
CA LEU A 1005 -3.15 17.45 -11.31
C LEU A 1005 -3.00 18.84 -11.92
N TYR A 1006 -4.05 19.59 -12.24
CA TYR A 1006 -3.77 20.92 -12.78
C TYR A 1006 -3.19 21.91 -11.73
N HIS A 1007 -3.55 21.83 -10.44
CA HIS A 1007 -2.98 22.67 -9.37
C HIS A 1007 -1.55 22.29 -8.88
N HIS A 1008 -1.04 21.09 -9.20
CA HIS A 1008 0.15 20.47 -8.61
C HIS A 1008 1.05 19.69 -9.64
N LYS A 1009 0.47 19.23 -10.76
CA LYS A 1009 0.92 18.84 -12.13
C LYS A 1009 1.87 17.66 -12.49
N LEU A 1010 2.28 16.77 -11.57
CA LEU A 1010 2.92 15.44 -11.86
C LEU A 1010 2.35 14.64 -13.07
N PRO A 1011 3.17 13.87 -13.80
CA PRO A 1011 2.76 13.03 -14.95
C PRO A 1011 1.78 11.90 -14.61
N GLY A 1012 0.82 11.60 -15.47
CA GLY A 1012 -0.25 10.63 -15.18
C GLY A 1012 0.10 9.15 -14.92
N VAL A 1013 1.23 8.75 -14.31
CA VAL A 1013 1.56 7.37 -13.88
C VAL A 1013 2.52 7.27 -12.63
N ILE A 1014 3.21 6.15 -12.30
CA ILE A 1014 3.69 5.83 -10.91
C ILE A 1014 5.17 5.35 -10.68
N LEU A 1015 6.00 4.95 -11.66
CA LEU A 1015 7.47 4.78 -11.53
C LEU A 1015 8.49 5.36 -12.65
N ALA A 1016 8.31 6.45 -13.47
CA ALA A 1016 9.09 6.90 -14.71
C ALA A 1016 9.65 8.37 -14.88
N ASN A 1017 10.69 8.56 -15.76
CA ASN A 1017 11.45 9.78 -16.22
C ASN A 1017 12.99 9.90 -15.85
N PHE A 1018 13.63 8.78 -15.52
CA PHE A 1018 14.89 8.38 -14.82
C PHE A 1018 15.57 9.16 -13.69
N LYS A 1019 14.96 10.13 -13.01
CA LYS A 1019 15.60 10.80 -11.85
C LYS A 1019 14.69 10.99 -10.62
N SER A 1020 13.87 10.02 -10.25
CA SER A 1020 13.52 9.82 -8.85
C SER A 1020 13.74 8.39 -8.37
N VAL A 1021 14.52 8.27 -7.28
CA VAL A 1021 14.28 7.45 -6.06
C VAL A 1021 15.45 7.25 -5.06
N TYR A 1022 16.70 7.77 -5.26
CA TYR A 1022 17.73 8.12 -4.21
C TYR A 1022 17.21 9.25 -3.32
N VAL A 1023 15.95 9.14 -2.96
CA VAL A 1023 15.01 10.23 -2.99
C VAL A 1023 13.70 9.79 -2.35
N TYR A 1024 13.21 8.56 -2.59
CA TYR A 1024 11.83 8.19 -2.24
C TYR A 1024 11.58 6.79 -1.73
#